data_AF-A0A4R4JI45-F1
#
_entry.id   AF-A0A4R4JI45-F1
#
_cell.length_a   1.000
_cell.length_b   1.000
_cell.length_c   1.000
_cell.angle_alpha   90.00
_cell.angle_beta   90.00
_cell.angle_gamma   90.00
#
_symmetry.space_group_name_H-M   'P 1'
#
loop_
_entity.id
_entity.type
_entity.pdbx_description
1 polymer ?
#
loop_
_entity_poly.entity_id
_entity_poly.type
_entity_poly.pdbx_seq_one_letter_code
_entity_poly.pdbx_strand_id
1 'polypeptide(L)'
;MNNQDALFPIVRDDIAFDALLTQAKAVIEQQSSQCWSNTSENDPGITLLEACCYGASDLAYRHSLPLRDLLTPEGEPDKKKRTPRDGIFPQEFGPQKILTCGPITVEDYRRALLDLHSNDLSDAKTAGYFFFNDALLIREPENQRYEYWYNKQKREYSFINNATSDSERLTLRGNYWLYLLPSRKTEANQTQAQESLKTFLKDNRNLGESVSHIIWLQPIDLPLQIGIELNDDIQNIADIFAQVYMTAEQIVLQKPARYTTQAMTEQGYSHEEIFSGPYLRHGWIPELPQAKDYNHPTILNLSHLVNQLLAIKGVQNITQLTLELHQEDKTISPLPGDNWSWKITQGYYPRLWGDDPLTLITSPTSPLTITTKGGVTVIVSKQQIEEKIIAEPLINTLPELLNWGKHRKVLDYYPVSNKLPACYGLQTYANTQQQVQLHQFLLPFEQMLANRCAELDLLPKLLAFKQRGNTVYGTQWPFKANTVSQDVHQRIMPDLINKLNHDARIDNDDGIHEQNYKKELAILDYLLSYFGAQRATKSLTLNPRDFLSTQRGYLAQQPELTYQRNNIRIDKVSALQKRIAARLGLGGECFSETPDLANLPFYLIEHRQLLPVKPDAKLDTEQRPDSLEVEGDQIKITQQGTASQLLQGQVINLIIIEGDREFTLRGQMITEVKEDTFSLSIRNSAALEHNLNRVQQAFKQGNLRWRNSPVWLEDMDYQLVYASAAYQSNTKDERWITSSAQSPFPAMIKMGDEITLKYVITPSKPSKKTLVNIDLASDFELKAKVVKFDHIKGLILLKRNVDSRNDFPSEAKAWRYRWHFSSEEYAKTDRFSFVVSTVINRQLIESDRVDPYKLESWVKTEILAELPVHLSMIIHWLSPEHFRNFASTYKRWQNNGAPLGDEAYKILETLTLGRLPSASTGTGSMRIATKQQRIEVIGESGTEWNTEVIINNQLLYVPYAEKEIKMNTHLNNDNNENILTENFQIQSKGDKRKN
;
A
#
# COMPACT_ATOMS: atom_id res chain seq x y z
N MET A 1 -31.93 -9.59 -22.29
CA MET A 1 -30.73 -9.68 -23.16
C MET A 1 -31.14 -10.38 -24.44
N ASN A 2 -31.22 -9.61 -25.53
CA ASN A 2 -31.66 -10.06 -26.85
C ASN A 2 -30.59 -10.94 -27.53
N ASN A 3 -30.99 -11.70 -28.55
CA ASN A 3 -30.22 -12.59 -29.44
C ASN A 3 -29.01 -11.97 -30.18
N GLN A 4 -28.32 -10.96 -29.64
CA GLN A 4 -27.24 -10.22 -30.30
C GLN A 4 -25.89 -11.00 -30.37
N ASP A 5 -25.72 -12.08 -29.59
CA ASP A 5 -24.47 -12.87 -29.56
C ASP A 5 -24.42 -14.04 -30.57
N ALA A 6 -25.37 -14.14 -31.49
CA ALA A 6 -25.45 -15.27 -32.40
C ALA A 6 -24.58 -15.04 -33.65
N LEU A 7 -23.30 -15.44 -33.59
CA LEU A 7 -22.41 -15.47 -34.77
C LEU A 7 -22.92 -16.50 -35.81
N PHE A 8 -23.46 -17.62 -35.35
CA PHE A 8 -23.87 -18.73 -36.21
C PHE A 8 -24.84 -18.35 -37.36
N PRO A 9 -25.97 -17.64 -37.14
CA PRO A 9 -26.84 -17.20 -38.24
C PRO A 9 -26.16 -16.36 -39.32
N ILE A 10 -25.08 -15.65 -38.99
CA ILE A 10 -24.35 -14.79 -39.93
C ILE A 10 -23.43 -15.65 -40.81
N VAL A 11 -22.72 -16.60 -40.21
CA VAL A 11 -21.67 -17.39 -40.90
C VAL A 11 -22.15 -18.75 -41.39
N ARG A 12 -23.41 -19.13 -41.12
CA ARG A 12 -23.96 -20.49 -41.35
C ARG A 12 -23.64 -21.03 -42.74
N ASP A 13 -23.84 -20.20 -43.76
CA ASP A 13 -23.70 -20.62 -45.15
C ASP A 13 -22.21 -20.71 -45.57
N ASP A 14 -21.33 -19.92 -44.95
CA ASP A 14 -19.89 -19.91 -45.20
C ASP A 14 -19.16 -21.10 -44.55
N ILE A 15 -19.64 -21.53 -43.37
CA ILE A 15 -19.04 -22.65 -42.61
C ILE A 15 -19.64 -24.02 -43.00
N ALA A 16 -20.61 -24.03 -43.92
CA ALA A 16 -21.25 -25.24 -44.40
C ALA A 16 -20.28 -26.10 -45.23
N PHE A 17 -20.47 -27.41 -45.16
CA PHE A 17 -19.64 -28.38 -45.88
C PHE A 17 -19.49 -28.07 -47.38
N ASP A 18 -20.59 -27.79 -48.08
CA ASP A 18 -20.57 -27.55 -49.53
C ASP A 18 -19.73 -26.33 -49.92
N ALA A 19 -19.79 -25.26 -49.11
CA ALA A 19 -19.01 -24.06 -49.32
C ALA A 19 -17.51 -24.33 -49.15
N LEU A 20 -17.14 -25.05 -48.08
CA LEU A 20 -15.75 -25.42 -47.80
C LEU A 20 -15.18 -26.39 -48.85
N LEU A 21 -15.97 -27.37 -49.29
CA LEU A 21 -15.56 -28.31 -50.33
C LEU A 21 -15.34 -27.59 -51.67
N THR A 22 -16.23 -26.65 -52.02
CA THR A 22 -16.09 -25.83 -53.23
C THR A 22 -14.80 -25.03 -53.20
N GLN A 23 -14.47 -24.39 -52.08
CA GLN A 23 -13.21 -23.66 -51.89
C GLN A 23 -12.00 -24.60 -52.04
N ALA A 24 -12.04 -25.78 -51.42
CA ALA A 24 -10.95 -26.75 -51.49
C ALA A 24 -10.72 -27.28 -52.92
N LYS A 25 -11.79 -27.58 -53.66
CA LYS A 25 -11.71 -28.00 -55.07
C LYS A 25 -11.13 -26.91 -55.96
N ALA A 26 -11.47 -25.64 -55.73
CA ALA A 26 -10.89 -24.52 -56.47
C ALA A 26 -9.36 -24.43 -56.27
N VAL A 27 -8.86 -24.69 -55.06
CA VAL A 27 -7.41 -24.74 -54.78
C VAL A 27 -6.74 -25.88 -55.55
N ILE A 28 -7.35 -27.06 -55.61
CA ILE A 28 -6.85 -28.21 -56.37
C ILE A 28 -6.81 -27.88 -57.87
N GLU A 29 -7.88 -27.32 -58.42
CA GLU A 29 -7.93 -26.93 -59.83
C GLU A 29 -6.84 -25.90 -60.18
N GLN A 30 -6.60 -24.94 -59.29
CA GLN A 30 -5.57 -23.92 -59.48
C GLN A 30 -4.14 -24.49 -59.37
N GLN A 31 -3.87 -25.37 -58.42
CA GLN A 31 -2.50 -25.79 -58.09
C GLN A 31 -2.07 -27.11 -58.75
N SER A 32 -3.02 -28.00 -59.07
CA SER A 32 -2.69 -29.36 -59.51
C SER A 32 -3.58 -29.90 -60.63
N SER A 33 -4.35 -29.08 -61.34
CA SER A 33 -5.21 -29.51 -62.47
C SER A 33 -4.50 -30.34 -63.55
N GLN A 34 -3.19 -30.15 -63.74
CA GLN A 34 -2.40 -30.95 -64.68
C GLN A 34 -2.03 -32.34 -64.15
N CYS A 35 -1.85 -32.49 -62.84
CA CYS A 35 -1.41 -33.74 -62.20
C CYS A 35 -2.58 -34.54 -61.59
N TRP A 36 -3.63 -33.84 -61.15
CA TRP A 36 -4.83 -34.41 -60.55
C TRP A 36 -6.08 -33.86 -61.27
N SER A 37 -6.33 -34.41 -62.46
CA SER A 37 -7.40 -33.93 -63.36
C SER A 37 -8.76 -34.61 -63.13
N ASN A 38 -8.81 -35.74 -62.40
CA ASN A 38 -10.06 -36.39 -62.02
C ASN A 38 -10.44 -36.00 -60.60
N THR A 39 -11.42 -35.11 -60.43
CA THR A 39 -11.91 -34.67 -59.12
C THR A 39 -13.35 -35.13 -58.87
N SER A 40 -13.70 -36.30 -59.42
CA SER A 40 -15.02 -36.92 -59.26
C SER A 40 -15.17 -37.58 -57.88
N GLU A 41 -16.41 -37.86 -57.47
CA GLU A 41 -16.73 -38.46 -56.16
C GLU A 41 -16.16 -39.87 -55.95
N ASN A 42 -15.75 -40.55 -57.01
CA ASN A 42 -15.14 -41.88 -56.93
C ASN A 42 -13.63 -41.86 -56.63
N ASP A 43 -13.00 -40.68 -56.64
CA ASP A 43 -11.58 -40.54 -56.38
C ASP A 43 -11.31 -40.59 -54.86
N PRO A 44 -10.44 -41.50 -54.38
CA PRO A 44 -10.04 -41.53 -52.98
C PRO A 44 -9.55 -40.21 -52.43
N GLY A 45 -8.78 -39.43 -53.19
CA GLY A 45 -8.30 -38.13 -52.75
C GLY A 45 -9.43 -37.13 -52.50
N ILE A 46 -10.52 -37.18 -53.29
CA ILE A 46 -11.71 -36.35 -53.06
C ILE A 46 -12.47 -36.82 -51.82
N THR A 47 -12.65 -38.14 -51.64
CA THR A 47 -13.33 -38.65 -50.42
C THR A 47 -12.57 -38.31 -49.13
N LEU A 48 -11.22 -38.31 -49.17
CA LEU A 48 -10.38 -37.87 -48.06
C LEU A 48 -10.55 -36.37 -47.80
N LEU A 49 -10.56 -35.56 -48.87
CA LEU A 49 -10.77 -34.12 -48.78
C LEU A 49 -12.15 -33.77 -48.22
N GLU A 50 -13.20 -34.46 -48.66
CA GLU A 50 -14.57 -34.30 -48.16
C GLU A 50 -14.62 -34.59 -46.65
N ALA A 51 -14.02 -35.69 -46.21
CA ALA A 51 -13.98 -36.02 -44.79
C ALA A 51 -13.27 -34.92 -43.97
N CYS A 52 -12.16 -34.37 -44.48
CA CYS A 52 -11.48 -33.22 -43.87
C CYS A 52 -12.32 -31.93 -43.90
N CYS A 53 -13.02 -31.64 -44.99
CA CYS A 53 -13.92 -30.48 -45.10
C CYS A 53 -15.09 -30.58 -44.11
N TYR A 54 -15.62 -31.78 -43.90
CA TYR A 54 -16.61 -32.02 -42.85
C TYR A 54 -16.01 -31.76 -41.45
N GLY A 55 -14.80 -32.25 -41.18
CA GLY A 55 -14.09 -31.96 -39.93
C GLY A 55 -13.84 -30.46 -39.70
N ALA A 56 -13.50 -29.73 -40.76
CA ALA A 56 -13.34 -28.27 -40.72
C ALA A 56 -14.68 -27.55 -40.48
N SER A 57 -15.78 -28.02 -41.10
CA SER A 57 -17.13 -27.50 -40.88
C SER A 57 -17.59 -27.71 -39.43
N ASP A 58 -17.35 -28.90 -38.85
CA ASP A 58 -17.63 -29.17 -37.43
C ASP A 58 -16.84 -28.24 -36.51
N LEU A 59 -15.54 -28.06 -36.77
CA LEU A 59 -14.71 -27.13 -36.00
C LEU A 59 -15.22 -25.69 -36.11
N ALA A 60 -15.50 -25.20 -37.33
CA ALA A 60 -16.01 -23.86 -37.56
C ALA A 60 -17.37 -23.63 -36.89
N TYR A 61 -18.24 -24.64 -36.88
CA TYR A 61 -19.48 -24.60 -36.11
C TYR A 61 -19.24 -24.40 -34.61
N ARG A 62 -18.23 -25.07 -34.02
CA ARG A 62 -17.89 -24.87 -32.60
C ARG A 62 -17.48 -23.42 -32.30
N HIS A 63 -16.75 -22.76 -33.19
CA HIS A 63 -16.39 -21.35 -33.06
C HIS A 63 -17.60 -20.40 -33.10
N SER A 64 -18.69 -20.82 -33.72
CA SER A 64 -19.92 -20.01 -33.86
C SER A 64 -20.87 -20.10 -32.66
N LEU A 65 -20.55 -20.93 -31.67
CA LEU A 65 -21.32 -21.06 -30.44
C LEU A 65 -21.32 -19.73 -29.65
N PRO A 66 -22.35 -19.47 -28.80
CA PRO A 66 -22.43 -18.23 -28.04
C PRO A 66 -21.15 -17.99 -27.21
N LEU A 67 -20.61 -16.77 -27.25
CA LEU A 67 -19.36 -16.43 -26.56
C LEU A 67 -19.41 -16.74 -25.06
N ARG A 68 -20.55 -16.48 -24.42
CA ARG A 68 -20.80 -16.81 -23.01
C ARG A 68 -20.59 -18.29 -22.69
N ASP A 69 -20.98 -19.17 -23.61
CA ASP A 69 -20.82 -20.62 -23.48
C ASP A 69 -19.37 -21.03 -23.72
N LEU A 70 -18.70 -20.43 -24.71
CA LEU A 70 -17.29 -20.69 -25.03
C LEU A 70 -16.34 -20.26 -23.91
N LEU A 71 -16.65 -19.17 -23.20
CA LEU A 71 -15.87 -18.69 -22.06
C LEU A 71 -16.17 -19.42 -20.75
N THR A 72 -17.17 -20.32 -20.73
CA THR A 72 -17.53 -21.07 -19.53
C THR A 72 -16.70 -22.35 -19.45
N PRO A 73 -15.75 -22.48 -18.50
CA PRO A 73 -14.92 -23.68 -18.37
C PRO A 73 -15.71 -24.87 -17.82
N GLU A 74 -15.17 -26.08 -17.95
CA GLU A 74 -15.71 -27.26 -17.28
C GLU A 74 -15.68 -27.07 -15.75
N GLY A 75 -16.76 -27.46 -15.05
CA GLY A 75 -16.75 -27.42 -13.59
C GLY A 75 -15.90 -28.56 -13.04
N GLU A 76 -14.92 -28.26 -12.17
CA GLU A 76 -14.12 -29.31 -11.52
C GLU A 76 -15.02 -30.26 -10.71
N PRO A 77 -14.91 -31.59 -10.88
CA PRO A 77 -15.76 -32.57 -10.17
C PRO A 77 -15.58 -32.57 -8.64
N ASP A 78 -14.39 -32.19 -8.13
CA ASP A 78 -14.01 -32.37 -6.72
C ASP A 78 -13.89 -31.08 -5.88
N LYS A 79 -14.10 -29.90 -6.47
CA LYS A 79 -14.27 -28.66 -5.70
C LYS A 79 -15.72 -28.24 -5.73
N LYS A 80 -16.33 -28.20 -4.54
CA LYS A 80 -17.68 -27.70 -4.20
C LYS A 80 -18.28 -26.82 -5.31
N LYS A 81 -19.49 -27.19 -5.79
CA LYS A 81 -20.44 -26.38 -6.59
C LYS A 81 -19.92 -24.97 -6.85
N ARG A 82 -19.66 -24.61 -8.12
CA ARG A 82 -19.43 -23.23 -8.59
C ARG A 82 -20.11 -22.27 -7.63
N THR A 83 -19.33 -21.49 -6.89
CA THR A 83 -19.92 -20.72 -5.81
C THR A 83 -20.94 -19.76 -6.43
N PRO A 84 -22.07 -19.46 -5.75
CA PRO A 84 -23.06 -18.51 -6.28
C PRO A 84 -22.51 -17.09 -6.54
N ARG A 85 -21.23 -16.84 -6.22
CA ARG A 85 -20.55 -15.55 -6.29
C ARG A 85 -19.47 -15.48 -7.39
N ASP A 86 -19.31 -16.52 -8.20
CA ASP A 86 -18.38 -16.52 -9.35
C ASP A 86 -19.12 -16.42 -10.69
N GLY A 87 -18.56 -15.66 -11.62
CA GLY A 87 -19.02 -15.49 -13.00
C GLY A 87 -17.90 -15.67 -14.02
N ILE A 88 -18.20 -15.39 -15.30
CA ILE A 88 -17.22 -15.48 -16.41
C ILE A 88 -15.98 -14.65 -16.12
N PHE A 89 -16.19 -13.45 -15.60
CA PHE A 89 -15.14 -12.62 -15.06
C PHE A 89 -15.14 -12.76 -13.53
N PRO A 90 -13.96 -12.75 -12.88
CA PRO A 90 -13.88 -12.71 -11.42
C PRO A 90 -14.63 -11.51 -10.86
N GLN A 91 -15.24 -11.65 -9.68
CA GLN A 91 -16.07 -10.61 -9.05
C GLN A 91 -15.32 -9.27 -8.88
N GLU A 92 -14.00 -9.32 -8.70
CA GLU A 92 -13.16 -8.12 -8.57
C GLU A 92 -13.16 -7.24 -9.83
N PHE A 93 -13.45 -7.81 -11.01
CA PHE A 93 -13.54 -7.09 -12.28
C PHE A 93 -14.97 -6.61 -12.59
N GLY A 94 -15.92 -6.77 -11.66
CA GLY A 94 -17.26 -6.23 -11.79
C GLY A 94 -17.28 -4.69 -11.75
N PRO A 95 -18.35 -4.06 -12.27
CA PRO A 95 -18.43 -2.60 -12.41
C PRO A 95 -18.26 -1.87 -11.08
N GLN A 96 -18.84 -2.40 -9.99
CA GLN A 96 -18.70 -1.81 -8.66
C GLN A 96 -17.26 -1.73 -8.12
N LYS A 97 -16.31 -2.47 -8.68
CA LYS A 97 -14.89 -2.44 -8.26
C LYS A 97 -13.97 -1.77 -9.27
N ILE A 98 -14.26 -1.92 -10.56
CA ILE A 98 -13.40 -1.35 -11.61
C ILE A 98 -13.72 0.11 -11.93
N LEU A 99 -14.99 0.54 -11.77
CA LEU A 99 -15.41 1.92 -12.00
C LEU A 99 -15.29 2.81 -10.76
N THR A 100 -15.44 2.23 -9.57
CA THR A 100 -15.23 2.97 -8.32
C THR A 100 -13.76 3.27 -8.08
N CYS A 101 -13.50 4.35 -7.36
CA CYS A 101 -12.15 4.77 -6.95
C CYS A 101 -12.06 4.84 -5.43
N GLY A 102 -10.87 4.67 -4.86
CA GLY A 102 -10.68 4.91 -3.42
C GLY A 102 -11.01 6.36 -3.03
N PRO A 103 -11.32 6.64 -1.76
CA PRO A 103 -11.67 7.98 -1.31
C PRO A 103 -10.45 8.91 -1.37
N ILE A 104 -10.57 9.99 -2.17
CA ILE A 104 -9.51 10.98 -2.36
C ILE A 104 -10.04 12.38 -2.03
N THR A 105 -11.23 12.73 -2.53
CA THR A 105 -11.82 14.05 -2.27
C THR A 105 -12.52 14.09 -0.91
N VAL A 106 -12.76 15.31 -0.40
CA VAL A 106 -13.55 15.52 0.83
C VAL A 106 -14.93 14.89 0.73
N GLU A 107 -15.56 14.95 -0.46
CA GLU A 107 -16.87 14.33 -0.68
C GLU A 107 -16.79 12.80 -0.70
N ASP A 108 -15.73 12.21 -1.28
CA ASP A 108 -15.56 10.77 -1.25
C ASP A 108 -15.36 10.26 0.17
N TYR A 109 -14.51 10.93 0.95
CA TYR A 109 -14.36 10.62 2.37
C TYR A 109 -15.68 10.74 3.11
N ARG A 110 -16.47 11.78 2.83
CA ARG A 110 -17.81 11.95 3.42
C ARG A 110 -18.75 10.81 3.05
N ARG A 111 -18.86 10.43 1.76
CA ARG A 111 -19.67 9.28 1.31
C ARG A 111 -19.25 7.99 2.01
N ALA A 112 -17.94 7.71 2.05
CA ALA A 112 -17.41 6.48 2.63
C ALA A 112 -17.57 6.42 4.17
N LEU A 113 -17.42 7.54 4.87
CA LEU A 113 -17.66 7.63 6.31
C LEU A 113 -19.15 7.44 6.66
N LEU A 114 -20.06 7.98 5.82
CA LEU A 114 -21.51 7.84 5.99
C LEU A 114 -22.01 6.42 5.71
N ASP A 115 -21.21 5.59 5.06
CA ASP A 115 -21.51 4.18 4.81
C ASP A 115 -21.14 3.29 6.00
N LEU A 116 -20.29 3.75 6.94
CA LEU A 116 -19.87 2.92 8.08
C LEU A 116 -21.05 2.55 8.98
N HIS A 117 -21.23 1.25 9.20
CA HIS A 117 -22.42 0.71 9.83
C HIS A 117 -22.09 -0.30 10.95
N SER A 118 -22.95 -0.41 11.97
CA SER A 118 -22.74 -1.30 13.13
C SER A 118 -22.64 -2.78 12.77
N ASN A 119 -23.25 -3.20 11.67
CA ASN A 119 -23.24 -4.59 11.21
C ASN A 119 -21.96 -4.95 10.43
N ASP A 120 -21.09 -3.99 10.11
CA ASP A 120 -19.80 -4.29 9.45
C ASP A 120 -18.82 -5.06 10.35
N LEU A 121 -18.99 -4.95 11.68
CA LEU A 121 -18.08 -5.52 12.68
C LEU A 121 -18.63 -6.77 13.37
N SER A 122 -19.87 -7.19 13.09
CA SER A 122 -20.47 -8.36 13.74
C SER A 122 -21.46 -9.08 12.83
N ASP A 123 -21.46 -10.42 12.86
CA ASP A 123 -22.48 -11.26 12.21
C ASP A 123 -23.85 -11.21 12.93
N ALA A 124 -24.05 -10.27 13.86
CA ALA A 124 -25.24 -10.18 14.68
C ALA A 124 -26.45 -9.73 13.84
N LYS A 125 -27.54 -10.52 13.90
CA LYS A 125 -28.83 -10.24 13.23
C LYS A 125 -29.67 -9.15 13.92
N THR A 126 -29.06 -8.29 14.74
CA THR A 126 -29.75 -7.15 15.35
C THR A 126 -29.98 -6.05 14.32
N ALA A 127 -31.05 -5.27 14.48
CA ALA A 127 -31.27 -4.06 13.69
C ALA A 127 -30.09 -3.10 13.94
N GLY A 128 -29.24 -2.92 12.93
CA GLY A 128 -28.06 -2.07 13.01
C GLY A 128 -28.37 -0.60 12.75
N TYR A 129 -27.34 0.24 12.78
CA TYR A 129 -27.43 1.66 12.49
C TYR A 129 -26.14 2.19 11.85
N PHE A 130 -26.26 3.24 11.04
CA PHE A 130 -25.11 3.99 10.52
C PHE A 130 -24.49 4.80 11.65
N PHE A 131 -23.16 4.81 11.75
CA PHE A 131 -22.49 5.46 12.86
C PHE A 131 -22.58 7.00 12.81
N PHE A 132 -22.63 7.56 11.61
CA PHE A 132 -22.55 9.00 11.39
C PHE A 132 -23.74 9.49 10.55
N ASN A 133 -24.31 10.62 10.97
CA ASN A 133 -25.32 11.34 10.19
C ASN A 133 -24.66 12.34 9.23
N ASP A 134 -23.49 12.88 9.60
CA ASP A 134 -22.68 13.75 8.79
C ASP A 134 -21.19 13.60 9.13
N ALA A 135 -20.32 13.95 8.17
CA ALA A 135 -18.87 14.01 8.36
C ALA A 135 -18.27 15.13 7.50
N LEU A 136 -17.28 15.83 8.04
CA LEU A 136 -16.56 16.88 7.31
C LEU A 136 -15.06 16.74 7.52
N LEU A 137 -14.33 16.57 6.43
CA LEU A 137 -12.88 16.60 6.42
C LEU A 137 -12.41 17.99 5.95
N ILE A 138 -11.60 18.67 6.77
CA ILE A 138 -10.98 19.95 6.41
C ILE A 138 -9.47 19.88 6.54
N ARG A 139 -8.77 20.75 5.82
CA ARG A 139 -7.32 20.94 6.03
C ARG A 139 -7.07 21.48 7.43
N GLU A 140 -6.01 21.00 8.06
CA GLU A 140 -5.56 21.52 9.36
C GLU A 140 -5.34 23.05 9.31
N PRO A 141 -5.96 23.82 10.23
CA PRO A 141 -5.79 25.27 10.29
C PRO A 141 -4.33 25.68 10.39
N GLU A 142 -3.92 26.74 9.70
CA GLU A 142 -2.49 27.08 9.54
C GLU A 142 -1.77 27.35 10.86
N ASN A 143 -2.48 27.93 11.83
CA ASN A 143 -1.98 28.23 13.17
C ASN A 143 -1.90 27.02 14.10
N GLN A 144 -2.48 25.88 13.71
CA GLN A 144 -2.56 24.64 14.48
C GLN A 144 -1.76 23.51 13.81
N ARG A 145 -1.02 23.81 12.75
CA ARG A 145 -0.23 22.81 12.04
C ARG A 145 0.77 22.12 12.97
N TYR A 146 1.14 20.91 12.63
CA TYR A 146 2.26 20.25 13.28
C TYR A 146 3.54 21.06 13.01
N GLU A 147 4.22 21.48 14.09
CA GLU A 147 5.39 22.36 14.03
C GLU A 147 6.55 21.76 14.78
N TYR A 148 7.75 22.00 14.25
CA TYR A 148 9.01 21.61 14.84
C TYR A 148 10.07 22.65 14.47
N TRP A 149 11.18 22.65 15.20
CA TRP A 149 12.24 23.64 15.05
C TRP A 149 13.55 22.96 14.71
N TYR A 150 14.35 23.60 13.87
CA TYR A 150 15.73 23.20 13.58
C TYR A 150 16.70 24.24 14.15
N ASN A 151 17.61 23.81 15.03
CA ASN A 151 18.65 24.67 15.58
C ASN A 151 19.94 24.55 14.74
N LYS A 152 20.39 25.63 14.10
CA LYS A 152 21.57 25.63 13.21
C LYS A 152 22.89 25.35 13.93
N GLN A 153 23.04 25.78 15.18
CA GLN A 153 24.29 25.64 15.94
C GLN A 153 24.46 24.23 16.51
N LYS A 154 23.41 23.73 17.17
CA LYS A 154 23.37 22.39 17.75
C LYS A 154 23.11 21.31 16.70
N ARG A 155 22.46 21.68 15.59
CA ARG A 155 22.07 20.80 14.48
C ARG A 155 21.11 19.70 14.93
N GLU A 156 20.13 20.12 15.70
CA GLU A 156 19.13 19.30 16.37
C GLU A 156 17.73 19.78 16.00
N TYR A 157 16.79 18.84 15.86
CA TYR A 157 15.37 19.11 15.67
C TYR A 157 14.61 18.90 16.99
N SER A 158 13.79 19.90 17.37
CA SER A 158 13.05 19.93 18.63
C SER A 158 11.57 20.27 18.43
N PHE A 159 10.75 19.92 19.42
CA PHE A 159 9.36 20.39 19.54
C PHE A 159 9.23 21.70 20.32
N ILE A 160 10.31 22.12 20.97
CA ILE A 160 10.36 23.30 21.82
C ILE A 160 11.06 24.42 21.06
N ASN A 161 10.44 25.59 21.06
CA ASN A 161 11.07 26.81 20.56
C ASN A 161 12.05 27.34 21.62
N ASN A 162 13.34 27.27 21.35
CA ASN A 162 14.39 27.73 22.26
C ASN A 162 14.66 29.25 22.18
N ALA A 163 13.84 30.03 21.45
CA ALA A 163 13.91 31.50 21.35
C ALA A 163 15.31 32.07 21.07
N THR A 164 16.11 31.36 20.27
CA THR A 164 17.45 31.79 19.82
C THR A 164 17.39 32.24 18.36
N SER A 165 18.26 33.16 17.96
CA SER A 165 18.41 33.61 16.56
C SER A 165 18.73 32.49 15.58
N ASP A 166 19.20 31.35 16.08
CA ASP A 166 19.66 30.20 15.30
C ASP A 166 18.61 29.10 15.10
N SER A 167 17.38 29.32 15.55
CA SER A 167 16.28 28.35 15.45
C SER A 167 15.31 28.72 14.34
N GLU A 168 15.11 27.84 13.36
CA GLU A 168 14.14 28.01 12.27
C GLU A 168 12.88 27.18 12.54
N ARG A 169 11.70 27.77 12.32
CA ARG A 169 10.40 27.08 12.47
C ARG A 169 10.04 26.38 11.16
N LEU A 170 9.68 25.11 11.26
CA LEU A 170 9.21 24.27 10.17
C LEU A 170 7.81 23.77 10.48
N THR A 171 6.96 23.68 9.45
CA THR A 171 5.56 23.27 9.57
C THR A 171 5.25 22.13 8.61
N LEU A 172 4.63 21.07 9.11
CA LEU A 172 4.19 19.95 8.31
C LEU A 172 2.93 20.29 7.53
N ARG A 173 2.84 19.81 6.29
CA ARG A 173 1.68 19.92 5.41
C ARG A 173 1.09 18.54 5.18
N GLY A 174 -0.18 18.50 4.77
CA GLY A 174 -0.91 17.24 4.48
C GLY A 174 -1.71 16.65 5.64
N ASN A 175 -1.78 17.34 6.78
CA ASN A 175 -2.67 16.94 7.87
C ASN A 175 -4.09 17.51 7.69
N TYR A 176 -5.07 16.75 8.16
CA TYR A 176 -6.50 17.09 8.10
C TYR A 176 -7.18 16.92 9.45
N TRP A 177 -8.24 17.70 9.67
CA TRP A 177 -9.15 17.57 10.80
C TRP A 177 -10.46 16.96 10.33
N LEU A 178 -10.98 16.01 11.09
CA LEU A 178 -12.21 15.29 10.78
C LEU A 178 -13.28 15.60 11.83
N TYR A 179 -14.35 16.28 11.42
CA TYR A 179 -15.53 16.49 12.23
C TYR A 179 -16.54 15.39 11.97
N LEU A 180 -17.08 14.80 13.03
CA LEU A 180 -18.05 13.71 12.97
C LEU A 180 -19.32 14.11 13.71
N LEU A 181 -20.45 14.00 13.02
CA LEU A 181 -21.78 14.12 13.61
C LEU A 181 -22.30 12.70 13.88
N PRO A 182 -22.24 12.22 15.14
CA PRO A 182 -22.63 10.86 15.46
C PRO A 182 -24.15 10.65 15.29
N SER A 183 -24.54 9.40 15.06
CA SER A 183 -25.94 8.98 15.25
C SER A 183 -26.30 8.98 16.74
N ARG A 184 -27.60 9.05 17.07
CA ARG A 184 -28.07 8.97 18.47
C ARG A 184 -27.58 7.72 19.20
N LYS A 185 -27.39 6.59 18.48
CA LYS A 185 -26.87 5.35 19.05
C LYS A 185 -25.36 5.41 19.30
N THR A 186 -24.62 5.98 18.36
CA THR A 186 -23.17 6.21 18.49
C THR A 186 -22.85 7.21 19.58
N GLU A 187 -23.69 8.23 19.76
CA GLU A 187 -23.58 9.22 20.82
C GLU A 187 -23.62 8.55 22.21
N ALA A 188 -24.57 7.64 22.42
CA ALA A 188 -24.69 6.87 23.66
C ALA A 188 -23.51 5.90 23.90
N ASN A 189 -22.93 5.33 22.84
CA ASN A 189 -21.74 4.48 22.93
C ASN A 189 -20.86 4.59 21.67
N GLN A 190 -19.73 5.28 21.81
CA GLN A 190 -18.82 5.55 20.70
C GLN A 190 -17.85 4.39 20.39
N THR A 191 -17.74 3.39 21.25
CA THR A 191 -16.67 2.38 21.21
C THR A 191 -16.58 1.67 19.85
N GLN A 192 -17.71 1.16 19.36
CA GLN A 192 -17.78 0.43 18.09
C GLN A 192 -17.51 1.34 16.88
N ALA A 193 -18.01 2.58 16.93
CA ALA A 193 -17.79 3.56 15.87
C ALA A 193 -16.32 4.00 15.81
N GLN A 194 -15.65 4.16 16.96
CA GLN A 194 -14.23 4.49 17.04
C GLN A 194 -13.35 3.38 16.47
N GLU A 195 -13.67 2.11 16.75
CA GLU A 195 -12.96 0.96 16.18
C GLU A 195 -13.12 0.88 14.65
N SER A 196 -14.36 1.02 14.16
CA SER A 196 -14.66 1.06 12.73
C SER A 196 -13.94 2.22 12.03
N LEU A 197 -14.02 3.42 12.61
CA LEU A 197 -13.35 4.61 12.11
C LEU A 197 -11.83 4.46 12.06
N LYS A 198 -11.21 3.91 13.11
CA LYS A 198 -9.77 3.66 13.16
C LYS A 198 -9.33 2.71 12.04
N THR A 199 -10.12 1.65 11.81
CA THR A 199 -9.88 0.70 10.71
C THR A 199 -10.05 1.38 9.36
N PHE A 200 -11.12 2.15 9.17
CA PHE A 200 -11.39 2.89 7.96
C PHE A 200 -10.26 3.88 7.60
N LEU A 201 -9.82 4.70 8.56
CA LEU A 201 -8.75 5.68 8.35
C LEU A 201 -7.40 5.01 8.07
N LYS A 202 -7.12 3.86 8.71
CA LYS A 202 -5.94 3.05 8.41
C LYS A 202 -5.97 2.49 6.99
N ASP A 203 -7.13 2.01 6.55
CA ASP A 203 -7.31 1.38 5.24
C ASP A 203 -7.47 2.37 4.08
N ASN A 204 -7.68 3.66 4.36
CA ASN A 204 -7.90 4.69 3.34
C ASN A 204 -6.97 5.90 3.53
N ARG A 205 -5.74 5.65 3.99
CA ARG A 205 -4.75 6.70 4.20
C ARG A 205 -4.00 7.01 2.90
N ASN A 206 -4.14 8.24 2.41
CA ASN A 206 -3.44 8.69 1.21
C ASN A 206 -1.96 9.03 1.48
N LEU A 207 -1.14 8.99 0.42
CA LEU A 207 0.28 9.36 0.45
C LEU A 207 0.48 10.82 0.83
N GLY A 208 1.34 11.08 1.82
CA GLY A 208 1.62 12.42 2.31
C GLY A 208 0.52 13.00 3.19
N GLU A 209 -0.53 12.23 3.48
CA GLU A 209 -1.73 12.72 4.14
C GLU A 209 -2.08 11.91 5.40
N SER A 210 -2.67 12.59 6.39
CA SER A 210 -3.12 11.97 7.62
C SER A 210 -4.19 12.80 8.32
N VAL A 211 -5.14 12.14 9.00
CA VAL A 211 -6.07 12.82 9.91
C VAL A 211 -5.36 12.99 11.25
N SER A 212 -5.04 14.24 11.60
CA SER A 212 -4.32 14.57 12.86
C SER A 212 -5.27 14.73 14.04
N HIS A 213 -6.48 15.23 13.80
CA HIS A 213 -7.48 15.47 14.84
C HIS A 213 -8.86 14.97 14.41
N ILE A 214 -9.52 14.23 15.31
CA ILE A 214 -10.89 13.74 15.15
C ILE A 214 -11.74 14.46 16.19
N ILE A 215 -12.76 15.17 15.72
CA ILE A 215 -13.63 16.02 16.54
C ILE A 215 -15.03 15.42 16.51
N TRP A 216 -15.45 14.87 17.64
CA TRP A 216 -16.82 14.40 17.86
C TRP A 216 -17.67 15.60 18.28
N LEU A 217 -18.60 16.00 17.41
CA LEU A 217 -19.51 17.09 17.72
C LEU A 217 -20.36 16.72 18.93
N GLN A 218 -20.64 17.71 19.78
CA GLN A 218 -21.44 17.52 20.98
C GLN A 218 -22.91 17.85 20.70
N PRO A 219 -23.86 17.05 21.22
CA PRO A 219 -25.28 17.34 21.07
C PRO A 219 -25.64 18.61 21.84
N ILE A 220 -26.63 19.33 21.33
CA ILE A 220 -27.40 20.25 22.15
C ILE A 220 -28.89 20.04 21.92
N ASP A 221 -29.61 19.92 23.02
CA ASP A 221 -31.05 19.69 22.98
C ASP A 221 -31.78 20.90 22.40
N LEU A 222 -32.57 20.62 21.37
CA LEU A 222 -33.41 21.59 20.68
C LEU A 222 -34.86 21.40 21.18
N PRO A 223 -35.35 22.23 22.12
CA PRO A 223 -36.70 22.14 22.67
C PRO A 223 -37.71 22.78 21.69
N LEU A 224 -37.93 22.11 20.57
CA LEU A 224 -38.83 22.57 19.53
C LEU A 224 -40.29 22.31 19.91
N GLN A 225 -41.02 23.38 20.21
CA GLN A 225 -42.45 23.37 20.50
C GLN A 225 -43.21 23.38 19.17
N ILE A 226 -44.03 22.35 18.91
CA ILE A 226 -44.84 22.22 17.71
C ILE A 226 -46.30 22.01 18.14
N GLY A 227 -47.19 22.87 17.66
CA GLY A 227 -48.64 22.74 17.80
C GLY A 227 -49.29 22.43 16.46
N ILE A 228 -50.11 21.38 16.39
CA ILE A 228 -50.74 20.90 15.16
C ILE A 228 -52.24 20.72 15.38
N GLU A 229 -53.04 21.26 14.46
CA GLU A 229 -54.49 21.00 14.38
C GLU A 229 -54.78 19.99 13.27
N LEU A 230 -55.61 18.99 13.57
CA LEU A 230 -55.96 17.88 12.69
C LEU A 230 -57.31 18.08 11.98
N ASN A 231 -57.45 17.51 10.78
CA ASN A 231 -58.71 17.39 10.04
C ASN A 231 -59.70 16.39 10.71
N ASP A 232 -60.98 16.48 10.34
CA ASP A 232 -62.10 15.74 10.96
C ASP A 232 -62.07 14.20 10.72
N ASP A 233 -61.42 13.73 9.65
CA ASP A 233 -61.51 12.33 9.17
C ASP A 233 -60.23 11.50 9.39
N ILE A 234 -59.61 11.58 10.58
CA ILE A 234 -58.33 10.90 10.86
C ILE A 234 -58.53 9.65 11.71
N GLN A 235 -58.18 8.49 11.14
CA GLN A 235 -58.30 7.20 11.82
C GLN A 235 -57.03 6.78 12.58
N ASN A 236 -55.84 7.27 12.21
CA ASN A 236 -54.57 6.81 12.77
C ASN A 236 -53.69 7.98 13.22
N ILE A 237 -53.88 8.43 14.45
CA ILE A 237 -53.21 9.62 15.00
C ILE A 237 -51.74 9.31 15.34
N ALA A 238 -51.42 8.09 15.75
CA ALA A 238 -50.04 7.68 16.04
C ALA A 238 -49.13 7.75 14.80
N ASP A 239 -49.68 7.50 13.61
CA ASP A 239 -48.97 7.67 12.33
C ASP A 239 -48.64 9.13 12.04
N ILE A 240 -49.53 10.07 12.39
CA ILE A 240 -49.23 11.50 12.27
C ILE A 240 -48.12 11.91 13.24
N PHE A 241 -48.15 11.45 14.49
CA PHE A 241 -47.05 11.69 15.44
C PHE A 241 -45.71 11.18 14.88
N ALA A 242 -45.68 9.97 14.32
CA ALA A 242 -44.48 9.40 13.71
C ALA A 242 -44.00 10.23 12.51
N GLN A 243 -44.90 10.62 11.59
CA GLN A 243 -44.56 11.43 10.41
C GLN A 243 -44.05 12.83 10.80
N VAL A 244 -44.65 13.47 11.80
CA VAL A 244 -44.20 14.78 12.32
C VAL A 244 -42.80 14.65 12.91
N TYR A 245 -42.56 13.64 13.75
CA TYR A 245 -41.24 13.38 14.32
C TYR A 245 -40.18 13.13 13.23
N MET A 246 -40.47 12.24 12.28
CA MET A 246 -39.54 11.91 11.19
C MET A 246 -39.24 13.14 10.31
N THR A 247 -40.26 13.95 10.01
CA THR A 247 -40.10 15.18 9.22
C THR A 247 -39.27 16.23 9.95
N ALA A 248 -39.53 16.43 11.24
CA ALA A 248 -38.77 17.36 12.07
C ALA A 248 -37.30 16.92 12.21
N GLU A 249 -37.04 15.64 12.50
CA GLU A 249 -35.68 15.09 12.56
C GLU A 249 -34.93 15.30 11.24
N GLN A 250 -35.57 15.01 10.09
CA GLN A 250 -34.92 15.13 8.76
C GLN A 250 -34.59 16.58 8.40
N ILE A 251 -35.39 17.57 8.84
CA ILE A 251 -35.10 18.99 8.60
C ILE A 251 -34.00 19.50 9.52
N VAL A 252 -34.01 19.10 10.80
CA VAL A 252 -32.98 19.50 11.77
C VAL A 252 -31.63 18.89 11.39
N LEU A 253 -31.61 17.60 11.07
CA LEU A 253 -30.44 16.83 10.65
C LEU A 253 -30.75 16.08 9.34
N GLN A 254 -30.37 16.70 8.22
CA GLN A 254 -30.49 16.08 6.90
C GLN A 254 -29.62 14.84 6.79
N LYS A 255 -30.25 13.69 6.53
CA LYS A 255 -29.57 12.42 6.25
C LYS A 255 -29.51 12.17 4.73
N PRO A 256 -28.41 11.62 4.21
CA PRO A 256 -28.32 11.24 2.80
C PRO A 256 -29.29 10.08 2.50
N ALA A 257 -29.98 10.17 1.36
CA ALA A 257 -30.75 9.07 0.82
C ALA A 257 -29.82 8.01 0.19
N ARG A 258 -30.21 6.74 0.29
CA ARG A 258 -29.46 5.59 -0.24
C ARG A 258 -30.33 4.81 -1.20
N TYR A 259 -29.76 4.40 -2.33
CA TYR A 259 -30.47 3.68 -3.38
C TYR A 259 -29.80 2.37 -3.75
N THR A 260 -30.58 1.40 -4.20
CA THR A 260 -30.05 0.18 -4.83
C THR A 260 -29.57 0.51 -6.25
N THR A 261 -28.63 -0.28 -6.78
CA THR A 261 -28.19 -0.13 -8.19
C THR A 261 -29.36 -0.25 -9.18
N GLN A 262 -30.30 -1.14 -8.91
CA GLN A 262 -31.50 -1.30 -9.73
C GLN A 262 -32.38 -0.04 -9.72
N ALA A 263 -32.64 0.53 -8.53
CA ALA A 263 -33.46 1.73 -8.41
C ALA A 263 -32.85 2.93 -9.15
N MET A 264 -31.53 3.10 -9.11
CA MET A 264 -30.85 4.16 -9.86
C MET A 264 -30.90 3.91 -11.38
N THR A 265 -30.72 2.67 -11.83
CA THR A 265 -30.88 2.32 -13.25
C THR A 265 -32.30 2.64 -13.75
N GLU A 266 -33.33 2.31 -12.95
CA GLU A 266 -34.74 2.62 -13.25
C GLU A 266 -35.02 4.14 -13.27
N GLN A 267 -34.26 4.93 -12.49
CA GLN A 267 -34.30 6.40 -12.52
C GLN A 267 -33.53 7.02 -13.70
N GLY A 268 -32.88 6.21 -14.55
CA GLY A 268 -32.20 6.65 -15.76
C GLY A 268 -30.71 6.98 -15.59
N TYR A 269 -30.12 6.70 -14.43
CA TYR A 269 -28.68 6.85 -14.23
C TYR A 269 -27.90 5.81 -15.05
N SER A 270 -26.80 6.24 -15.66
CA SER A 270 -25.83 5.34 -16.28
C SER A 270 -24.99 4.62 -15.23
N HIS A 271 -24.36 3.49 -15.61
CA HIS A 271 -23.48 2.77 -14.68
C HIS A 271 -22.25 3.62 -14.28
N GLU A 272 -21.74 4.47 -15.17
CA GLU A 272 -20.63 5.39 -14.85
C GLU A 272 -21.01 6.39 -13.75
N GLU A 273 -22.25 6.89 -13.77
CA GLU A 273 -22.75 7.80 -12.73
C GLU A 273 -23.03 7.08 -11.42
N ILE A 274 -23.59 5.88 -11.46
CA ILE A 274 -23.90 5.07 -10.26
C ILE A 274 -22.63 4.71 -9.50
N PHE A 275 -21.60 4.25 -10.22
CA PHE A 275 -20.34 3.77 -9.63
C PHE A 275 -19.27 4.86 -9.50
N SER A 276 -19.67 6.13 -9.57
CA SER A 276 -18.79 7.26 -9.34
C SER A 276 -18.44 7.42 -7.86
N GLY A 277 -17.15 7.60 -7.56
CA GLY A 277 -16.64 7.74 -6.18
C GLY A 277 -16.30 6.40 -5.50
N PRO A 278 -16.32 6.35 -4.16
CA PRO A 278 -15.93 5.17 -3.40
C PRO A 278 -16.97 4.06 -3.43
N TYR A 279 -16.51 2.82 -3.32
CA TYR A 279 -17.40 1.68 -3.19
C TYR A 279 -18.16 1.74 -1.86
N LEU A 280 -19.50 1.82 -1.94
CA LEU A 280 -20.40 1.85 -0.78
C LEU A 280 -21.05 0.47 -0.59
N ARG A 281 -20.96 -0.08 0.62
CA ARG A 281 -21.52 -1.39 1.01
C ARG A 281 -23.02 -1.33 1.19
N HIS A 282 -23.56 -0.19 1.58
CA HIS A 282 -24.94 -0.07 2.02
C HIS A 282 -25.80 0.84 1.13
N GLY A 283 -25.68 0.68 -0.19
CA GLY A 283 -26.40 1.47 -1.19
C GLY A 283 -25.65 2.73 -1.62
N TRP A 284 -26.08 3.30 -2.74
CA TRP A 284 -25.41 4.42 -3.38
C TRP A 284 -25.96 5.76 -2.92
N ILE A 285 -25.07 6.75 -2.76
CA ILE A 285 -25.39 8.12 -2.35
C ILE A 285 -25.02 9.06 -3.53
N PRO A 286 -25.91 9.25 -4.52
CA PRO A 286 -25.61 10.10 -5.68
C PRO A 286 -25.42 11.55 -5.25
N GLU A 287 -26.33 12.04 -4.40
CA GLU A 287 -26.33 13.41 -3.91
C GLU A 287 -26.06 13.46 -2.41
N LEU A 288 -25.07 14.25 -2.02
CA LEU A 288 -24.80 14.56 -0.63
C LEU A 288 -25.60 15.80 -0.21
N PRO A 289 -26.18 15.83 1.01
CA PRO A 289 -26.69 17.06 1.59
C PRO A 289 -25.61 18.16 1.62
N GLN A 290 -26.00 19.43 1.59
CA GLN A 290 -25.03 20.52 1.65
C GLN A 290 -24.10 20.38 2.85
N ALA A 291 -22.78 20.46 2.63
CA ALA A 291 -21.81 20.35 3.71
C ALA A 291 -21.93 21.56 4.66
N LYS A 292 -22.07 21.28 5.95
CA LYS A 292 -22.05 22.31 7.00
C LYS A 292 -20.60 22.53 7.44
N ASP A 293 -20.17 23.78 7.51
CA ASP A 293 -18.84 24.10 8.03
C ASP A 293 -18.84 24.12 9.57
N TYR A 294 -18.42 23.01 10.17
CA TYR A 294 -18.34 22.86 11.62
C TYR A 294 -17.15 23.60 12.25
N ASN A 295 -16.27 24.21 11.45
CA ASN A 295 -15.19 25.06 11.96
C ASN A 295 -15.70 26.47 12.34
N HIS A 296 -16.93 26.80 11.99
CA HIS A 296 -17.60 28.04 12.35
C HIS A 296 -18.97 27.75 12.98
N PRO A 297 -19.59 28.74 13.66
CA PRO A 297 -20.97 28.60 14.11
C PRO A 297 -21.92 28.28 12.96
N THR A 298 -22.78 27.27 13.14
CA THR A 298 -23.72 26.81 12.13
C THR A 298 -25.07 27.53 12.26
N ILE A 299 -25.73 27.83 11.14
CA ILE A 299 -27.07 28.40 11.14
C ILE A 299 -28.08 27.28 10.85
N LEU A 300 -29.02 27.08 11.76
CA LEU A 300 -30.18 26.20 11.59
C LEU A 300 -31.38 27.04 11.18
N ASN A 301 -31.94 26.77 10.01
CA ASN A 301 -33.15 27.42 9.52
C ASN A 301 -34.33 26.44 9.49
N LEU A 302 -35.41 26.75 10.20
CA LEU A 302 -36.61 25.90 10.29
C LEU A 302 -37.79 26.42 9.46
N SER A 303 -37.62 27.44 8.63
CA SER A 303 -38.72 28.00 7.82
C SER A 303 -39.37 26.96 6.89
N HIS A 304 -38.56 26.04 6.35
CA HIS A 304 -39.04 24.96 5.49
C HIS A 304 -39.81 23.88 6.24
N LEU A 305 -39.65 23.76 7.57
CA LEU A 305 -40.33 22.75 8.37
C LEU A 305 -41.84 22.93 8.33
N VAL A 306 -42.32 24.18 8.38
CA VAL A 306 -43.75 24.51 8.35
C VAL A 306 -44.44 23.93 7.11
N ASN A 307 -43.85 24.13 5.93
CA ASN A 307 -44.43 23.66 4.68
C ASN A 307 -44.43 22.12 4.57
N GLN A 308 -43.38 21.46 5.09
CA GLN A 308 -43.30 20.00 5.11
C GLN A 308 -44.29 19.38 6.09
N LEU A 309 -44.47 19.99 7.26
CA LEU A 309 -45.46 19.55 8.25
C LEU A 309 -46.89 19.74 7.73
N LEU A 310 -47.20 20.84 7.02
CA LEU A 310 -48.51 21.05 6.39
C LEU A 310 -48.80 20.06 5.25
N ALA A 311 -47.76 19.50 4.61
CA ALA A 311 -47.93 18.50 3.56
C ALA A 311 -48.35 17.11 4.09
N ILE A 312 -48.21 16.88 5.40
CA ILE A 312 -48.62 15.62 6.04
C ILE A 312 -50.14 15.47 5.94
N LYS A 313 -50.59 14.38 5.33
CA LYS A 313 -52.02 14.11 5.13
C LYS A 313 -52.72 13.99 6.49
N GLY A 314 -53.62 14.93 6.77
CA GLY A 314 -54.37 14.99 8.03
C GLY A 314 -54.03 16.20 8.88
N VAL A 315 -52.89 16.87 8.64
CA VAL A 315 -52.58 18.16 9.25
C VAL A 315 -53.41 19.25 8.56
N GLN A 316 -54.16 20.02 9.35
CA GLN A 316 -54.95 21.16 8.88
C GLN A 316 -54.17 22.47 9.03
N ASN A 317 -53.67 22.75 10.23
CA ASN A 317 -52.95 23.98 10.57
C ASN A 317 -51.79 23.67 11.52
N ILE A 318 -50.78 24.55 11.52
CA ILE A 318 -49.73 24.59 12.54
C ILE A 318 -50.04 25.79 13.44
N THR A 319 -50.37 25.50 14.70
CA THR A 319 -50.79 26.52 15.69
C THR A 319 -49.61 27.14 16.42
N GLN A 320 -48.49 26.41 16.53
CA GLN A 320 -47.28 26.87 17.22
C GLN A 320 -46.02 26.26 16.59
N LEU A 321 -44.99 27.08 16.41
CA LEU A 321 -43.63 26.63 16.12
C LEU A 321 -42.63 27.57 16.80
N THR A 322 -42.12 27.21 17.97
CA THR A 322 -41.24 28.07 18.77
C THR A 322 -40.13 27.26 19.44
N LEU A 323 -38.97 27.90 19.69
CA LEU A 323 -37.92 27.34 20.56
C LEU A 323 -37.97 28.03 21.92
N GLU A 324 -38.17 27.25 22.99
CA GLU A 324 -38.03 27.75 24.36
C GLU A 324 -36.59 27.57 24.83
N LEU A 325 -35.74 28.57 24.53
CA LEU A 325 -34.35 28.58 24.97
C LEU A 325 -34.24 29.15 26.39
N HIS A 326 -33.53 28.46 27.27
CA HIS A 326 -33.18 29.00 28.59
C HIS A 326 -32.19 30.16 28.43
N GLN A 327 -32.44 31.31 29.08
CA GLN A 327 -31.64 32.53 28.93
C GLN A 327 -30.15 32.38 29.30
N GLU A 328 -29.78 31.32 30.03
CA GLU A 328 -28.40 31.03 30.44
C GLU A 328 -27.60 30.25 29.39
N ASP A 329 -28.28 29.60 28.43
CA ASP A 329 -27.61 28.76 27.43
C ASP A 329 -27.17 29.58 26.21
N LYS A 330 -25.87 29.88 26.12
CA LYS A 330 -25.27 30.71 25.06
C LYS A 330 -24.91 29.94 23.79
N THR A 331 -25.14 28.64 23.78
CA THR A 331 -24.72 27.73 22.71
C THR A 331 -25.70 27.71 21.52
N ILE A 332 -26.99 27.98 21.75
CA ILE A 332 -27.98 28.30 20.72
C ILE A 332 -28.52 29.70 20.96
N SER A 333 -28.50 30.53 19.92
CA SER A 333 -29.04 31.90 19.98
C SER A 333 -29.89 32.22 18.74
N PRO A 334 -30.99 32.97 18.88
CA PRO A 334 -31.78 33.40 17.72
C PRO A 334 -30.96 34.34 16.83
N LEU A 335 -31.12 34.21 15.51
CA LEU A 335 -30.46 35.08 14.55
C LEU A 335 -31.17 36.46 14.51
N PRO A 336 -30.47 37.59 14.69
CA PRO A 336 -31.11 38.90 14.64
C PRO A 336 -31.79 39.17 13.30
N GLY A 337 -33.07 39.51 13.32
CA GLY A 337 -33.84 39.84 12.11
C GLY A 337 -34.46 38.66 11.36
N ASP A 338 -34.27 37.42 11.83
CA ASP A 338 -34.93 36.22 11.29
C ASP A 338 -35.51 35.35 12.42
N ASN A 339 -36.84 35.28 12.48
CA ASN A 339 -37.57 34.53 13.51
C ASN A 339 -37.49 33.00 13.34
N TRP A 340 -36.95 32.50 12.23
CA TRP A 340 -36.91 31.07 11.88
C TRP A 340 -35.50 30.49 11.88
N SER A 341 -34.48 31.30 12.22
CA SER A 341 -33.09 30.89 12.19
C SER A 341 -32.43 31.01 13.55
N TRP A 342 -31.63 29.99 13.89
CA TRP A 342 -30.85 29.95 15.12
C TRP A 342 -29.38 29.66 14.81
N LYS A 343 -28.50 30.33 15.53
CA LYS A 343 -27.06 30.16 15.48
C LYS A 343 -26.63 29.17 16.56
N ILE A 344 -25.96 28.11 16.14
CA ILE A 344 -25.38 27.06 16.98
C ILE A 344 -23.87 27.32 17.07
N THR A 345 -23.34 27.32 18.29
CA THR A 345 -21.90 27.53 18.53
C THR A 345 -21.04 26.42 17.90
N GLN A 346 -19.81 26.76 17.56
CA GLN A 346 -18.83 25.82 17.02
C GLN A 346 -18.67 24.59 17.92
N GLY A 347 -18.59 23.40 17.31
CA GLY A 347 -18.40 22.13 18.02
C GLY A 347 -19.69 21.45 18.49
N TYR A 348 -20.86 22.10 18.31
CA TYR A 348 -22.15 21.55 18.70
C TYR A 348 -23.05 21.27 17.49
N TYR A 349 -24.00 20.34 17.64
CA TYR A 349 -25.05 20.05 16.66
C TYR A 349 -26.43 19.96 17.34
N PRO A 350 -27.52 20.32 16.65
CA PRO A 350 -28.85 20.31 17.25
C PRO A 350 -29.38 18.87 17.35
N ARG A 351 -29.86 18.50 18.53
CA ARG A 351 -30.51 17.22 18.85
C ARG A 351 -31.96 17.49 19.24
N LEU A 352 -32.91 17.10 18.38
CA LEU A 352 -34.32 17.36 18.65
C LEU A 352 -34.81 16.55 19.85
N TRP A 353 -35.50 17.19 20.80
CA TRP A 353 -36.23 16.51 21.88
C TRP A 353 -35.41 15.55 22.78
N GLY A 354 -34.11 15.81 22.98
CA GLY A 354 -33.30 15.11 23.98
C GLY A 354 -32.91 13.68 23.61
N ASP A 355 -32.42 12.93 24.61
CA ASP A 355 -31.95 11.54 24.47
C ASP A 355 -33.05 10.56 24.06
N ASP A 356 -34.24 10.67 24.65
CA ASP A 356 -35.40 9.82 24.38
C ASP A 356 -36.60 10.66 23.85
N PRO A 357 -36.55 11.06 22.56
CA PRO A 357 -37.51 11.99 21.99
C PRO A 357 -38.94 11.43 22.02
N LEU A 358 -39.11 10.11 21.82
CA LEU A 358 -40.42 9.48 21.79
C LEU A 358 -41.09 9.47 23.17
N THR A 359 -40.31 9.30 24.24
CA THR A 359 -40.83 9.45 25.61
C THR A 359 -41.19 10.91 25.89
N LEU A 360 -40.40 11.87 25.42
CA LEU A 360 -40.68 13.29 25.64
C LEU A 360 -41.96 13.74 24.92
N ILE A 361 -42.14 13.41 23.64
CA ILE A 361 -43.33 13.81 22.85
C ILE A 361 -44.63 13.12 23.25
N THR A 362 -44.56 12.06 24.05
CA THR A 362 -45.73 11.35 24.60
C THR A 362 -45.99 11.70 26.07
N SER A 363 -45.14 12.53 26.67
CA SER A 363 -45.26 12.94 28.07
C SER A 363 -46.36 14.00 28.27
N PRO A 364 -46.86 14.21 29.50
CA PRO A 364 -47.80 15.28 29.81
C PRO A 364 -47.26 16.69 29.54
N THR A 365 -45.94 16.86 29.55
CA THR A 365 -45.21 18.10 29.22
C THR A 365 -44.66 18.05 27.78
N SER A 366 -45.35 17.35 26.89
CA SER A 366 -44.89 17.13 25.53
C SER A 366 -44.68 18.45 24.79
N PRO A 367 -43.54 18.62 24.09
CA PRO A 367 -43.32 19.74 23.20
C PRO A 367 -44.09 19.61 21.87
N LEU A 368 -44.72 18.46 21.61
CA LEU A 368 -45.56 18.21 20.44
C LEU A 368 -47.02 18.11 20.88
N THR A 369 -47.79 19.16 20.62
CA THR A 369 -49.22 19.21 20.94
C THR A 369 -50.04 19.01 19.67
N ILE A 370 -50.87 17.96 19.66
CA ILE A 370 -51.75 17.66 18.52
C ILE A 370 -53.20 17.71 19.00
N THR A 371 -54.01 18.57 18.37
CA THR A 371 -55.42 18.82 18.73
C THR A 371 -56.37 18.49 17.58
N THR A 372 -57.53 17.93 17.88
CA THR A 372 -58.63 17.79 16.90
C THR A 372 -59.47 19.06 16.81
N LYS A 373 -60.26 19.19 15.74
CA LYS A 373 -61.23 20.28 15.57
C LYS A 373 -62.21 20.31 16.75
N GLY A 374 -62.09 21.33 17.59
CA GLY A 374 -62.78 21.42 18.89
C GLY A 374 -61.85 21.56 20.09
N GLY A 375 -60.52 21.52 19.89
CA GLY A 375 -59.52 21.83 20.92
C GLY A 375 -59.20 20.70 21.89
N VAL A 376 -59.56 19.46 21.55
CA VAL A 376 -59.23 18.28 22.38
C VAL A 376 -57.81 17.82 22.06
N THR A 377 -56.92 17.85 23.05
CA THR A 377 -55.55 17.32 22.93
C THR A 377 -55.57 15.81 22.86
N VAL A 378 -54.86 15.25 21.89
CA VAL A 378 -54.73 13.81 21.71
C VAL A 378 -53.46 13.30 22.37
N ILE A 379 -53.57 12.16 23.05
CA ILE A 379 -52.44 11.47 23.71
C ILE A 379 -52.25 10.11 23.04
N VAL A 380 -51.00 9.79 22.72
CA VAL A 380 -50.58 8.49 22.15
C VAL A 380 -49.45 7.94 23.01
N SER A 381 -49.32 6.60 23.07
CA SER A 381 -48.21 5.97 23.78
C SER A 381 -46.96 5.89 22.90
N LYS A 382 -45.78 5.84 23.54
CA LYS A 382 -44.49 5.63 22.85
C LYS A 382 -44.53 4.42 21.91
N GLN A 383 -45.06 3.29 22.39
CA GLN A 383 -45.15 2.05 21.62
C GLN A 383 -45.99 2.20 20.35
N GLN A 384 -47.11 2.94 20.42
CA GLN A 384 -47.95 3.20 19.25
C GLN A 384 -47.22 4.03 18.18
N ILE A 385 -46.35 4.96 18.58
CA ILE A 385 -45.53 5.74 17.64
C ILE A 385 -44.42 4.85 17.06
N GLU A 386 -43.72 4.09 17.91
CA GLU A 386 -42.64 3.19 17.48
C GLU A 386 -43.10 2.19 16.41
N GLU A 387 -44.31 1.63 16.55
CA GLU A 387 -44.92 0.73 15.56
C GLU A 387 -45.25 1.41 14.22
N LYS A 388 -45.29 2.76 14.18
CA LYS A 388 -45.57 3.56 12.97
C LYS A 388 -44.33 4.21 12.38
N ILE A 389 -43.21 4.27 13.11
CA ILE A 389 -41.94 4.75 12.55
C ILE A 389 -41.47 3.77 11.49
N ILE A 390 -41.32 4.26 10.26
CA ILE A 390 -40.85 3.46 9.14
C ILE A 390 -39.34 3.26 9.31
N ALA A 391 -38.92 2.04 9.66
CA ALA A 391 -37.52 1.65 9.62
C ALA A 391 -37.11 1.38 8.17
N GLU A 392 -36.19 2.17 7.62
CA GLU A 392 -35.63 1.91 6.31
C GLU A 392 -34.84 0.59 6.34
N PRO A 393 -35.11 -0.36 5.41
CA PRO A 393 -34.36 -1.59 5.37
C PRO A 393 -32.91 -1.30 4.97
N LEU A 394 -31.95 -1.96 5.64
CA LEU A 394 -30.55 -1.86 5.27
C LEU A 394 -30.35 -2.41 3.86
N ILE A 395 -29.97 -1.54 2.93
CA ILE A 395 -29.55 -1.92 1.59
C ILE A 395 -28.18 -2.57 1.70
N ASN A 396 -27.96 -3.67 0.98
CA ASN A 396 -26.63 -4.26 0.82
C ASN A 396 -26.30 -4.27 -0.67
N THR A 397 -25.22 -3.60 -1.05
CA THR A 397 -24.73 -3.55 -2.42
C THR A 397 -24.21 -4.92 -2.80
N LEU A 398 -24.92 -5.60 -3.70
CA LEU A 398 -24.50 -6.89 -4.22
C LEU A 398 -23.56 -6.70 -5.42
N PRO A 399 -22.55 -7.57 -5.57
CA PRO A 399 -21.68 -7.53 -6.74
C PRO A 399 -22.47 -7.86 -8.01
N GLU A 400 -22.31 -7.04 -9.05
CA GLU A 400 -22.79 -7.37 -10.39
C GLU A 400 -21.82 -8.36 -11.05
N LEU A 401 -22.39 -9.46 -11.55
CA LEU A 401 -21.64 -10.56 -12.14
C LEU A 401 -22.22 -10.93 -13.50
N LEU A 402 -21.33 -11.20 -14.45
CA LEU A 402 -21.72 -11.91 -15.67
C LEU A 402 -21.78 -13.40 -15.37
N ASN A 403 -23.00 -13.90 -15.17
CA ASN A 403 -23.25 -15.31 -14.84
C ASN A 403 -22.66 -16.28 -15.89
N TRP A 404 -22.30 -17.48 -15.44
CA TRP A 404 -21.86 -18.57 -16.32
C TRP A 404 -22.87 -18.90 -17.42
N GLY A 405 -22.37 -19.25 -18.61
CA GLY A 405 -23.16 -19.86 -19.68
C GLY A 405 -23.31 -21.37 -19.49
N LYS A 406 -23.71 -22.05 -20.56
CA LYS A 406 -23.72 -23.51 -20.63
C LYS A 406 -22.36 -24.00 -21.11
N HIS A 407 -21.67 -24.82 -20.31
CA HIS A 407 -20.43 -25.47 -20.74
C HIS A 407 -20.66 -26.32 -22.00
N ARG A 408 -19.78 -26.16 -22.99
CA ARG A 408 -19.80 -26.87 -24.27
C ARG A 408 -18.57 -27.76 -24.35
N LYS A 409 -18.75 -29.02 -24.75
CA LYS A 409 -17.65 -30.00 -24.91
C LYS A 409 -16.88 -29.76 -26.20
N VAL A 410 -16.24 -28.60 -26.32
CA VAL A 410 -15.51 -28.20 -27.54
C VAL A 410 -14.20 -28.97 -27.72
N LEU A 411 -13.66 -29.57 -26.65
CA LEU A 411 -12.47 -30.41 -26.70
C LEU A 411 -12.72 -31.78 -27.38
N ASP A 412 -13.93 -32.34 -27.26
CA ASP A 412 -14.26 -33.68 -27.75
C ASP A 412 -14.05 -33.79 -29.27
N TYR A 413 -13.00 -34.50 -29.67
CA TYR A 413 -12.66 -34.70 -31.08
C TYR A 413 -13.12 -36.06 -31.60
N TYR A 414 -13.67 -36.08 -32.81
CA TYR A 414 -14.11 -37.29 -33.50
C TYR A 414 -13.30 -37.43 -34.80
N PRO A 415 -12.46 -38.48 -34.93
CA PRO A 415 -11.56 -38.62 -36.05
C PRO A 415 -12.24 -38.62 -37.42
N VAL A 416 -11.61 -37.93 -38.37
CA VAL A 416 -12.02 -37.91 -39.78
C VAL A 416 -11.94 -39.32 -40.39
N SER A 417 -10.97 -40.12 -39.93
CA SER A 417 -10.78 -41.52 -40.29
C SER A 417 -12.04 -42.37 -40.08
N ASN A 418 -12.89 -42.01 -39.11
CA ASN A 418 -14.15 -42.72 -38.84
C ASN A 418 -15.27 -42.35 -39.83
N LYS A 419 -15.13 -41.24 -40.56
CA LYS A 419 -16.11 -40.76 -41.54
C LYS A 419 -15.90 -41.34 -42.93
N LEU A 420 -14.73 -41.92 -43.18
CA LEU A 420 -14.41 -42.54 -44.46
C LEU A 420 -15.14 -43.87 -44.65
N PRO A 421 -15.48 -44.25 -45.88
CA PRO A 421 -16.09 -45.55 -46.20
C PRO A 421 -15.33 -46.75 -45.60
N ALA A 422 -16.06 -47.78 -45.17
CA ALA A 422 -15.47 -48.95 -44.53
C ALA A 422 -14.48 -49.73 -45.42
N CYS A 423 -14.54 -49.57 -46.74
CA CYS A 423 -13.61 -50.19 -47.68
C CYS A 423 -12.16 -49.67 -47.56
N TYR A 424 -11.94 -48.49 -46.96
CA TYR A 424 -10.60 -48.00 -46.62
C TYR A 424 -9.96 -48.78 -45.45
N GLY A 425 -10.77 -49.52 -44.68
CA GLY A 425 -10.29 -50.38 -43.60
C GLY A 425 -9.65 -49.62 -42.44
N LEU A 426 -10.09 -48.38 -42.17
CA LEU A 426 -9.59 -47.53 -41.08
C LEU A 426 -10.30 -47.75 -39.74
N GLN A 427 -11.45 -48.44 -39.77
CA GLN A 427 -12.26 -48.78 -38.60
C GLN A 427 -11.95 -50.17 -38.04
N THR A 428 -11.08 -50.94 -38.69
CA THR A 428 -10.65 -52.28 -38.27
C THR A 428 -9.15 -52.31 -38.02
N TYR A 429 -8.67 -53.21 -37.15
CA TYR A 429 -7.24 -53.33 -36.88
C TYR A 429 -6.44 -53.48 -38.18
N ALA A 430 -5.37 -52.70 -38.30
CA ALA A 430 -4.56 -52.68 -39.50
C ALA A 430 -3.84 -54.03 -39.67
N ASN A 431 -4.21 -54.76 -40.73
CA ASN A 431 -3.64 -56.07 -41.06
C ASN A 431 -2.68 -55.99 -42.26
N THR A 432 -2.59 -54.82 -42.90
CA THR A 432 -1.77 -54.60 -44.10
C THR A 432 -0.91 -53.33 -43.97
N GLN A 433 0.25 -53.32 -44.63
CA GLN A 433 1.14 -52.15 -44.66
C GLN A 433 0.45 -50.92 -45.30
N GLN A 434 -0.44 -51.13 -46.26
CA GLN A 434 -1.19 -50.05 -46.93
C GLN A 434 -2.16 -49.34 -45.96
N GLN A 435 -2.85 -50.09 -45.09
CA GLN A 435 -3.70 -49.50 -44.04
C GLN A 435 -2.87 -48.67 -43.06
N VAL A 436 -1.68 -49.17 -42.66
CA VAL A 436 -0.77 -48.42 -41.78
C VAL A 436 -0.32 -47.11 -42.44
N GLN A 437 0.05 -47.15 -43.73
CA GLN A 437 0.44 -45.96 -44.48
C GLN A 437 -0.69 -44.94 -44.60
N LEU A 438 -1.93 -45.39 -44.83
CA LEU A 438 -3.10 -44.50 -44.91
C LEU A 438 -3.42 -43.85 -43.56
N HIS A 439 -3.35 -44.61 -42.46
CA HIS A 439 -3.46 -44.04 -41.10
C HIS A 439 -2.38 -42.98 -40.84
N GLN A 440 -1.13 -43.26 -41.23
CA GLN A 440 -0.02 -42.33 -41.07
C GLN A 440 -0.18 -41.08 -41.95
N PHE A 441 -0.75 -41.22 -43.16
CA PHE A 441 -1.06 -40.10 -44.04
C PHE A 441 -2.12 -39.17 -43.44
N LEU A 442 -3.13 -39.73 -42.77
CA LEU A 442 -4.20 -38.96 -42.13
C LEU A 442 -3.77 -38.25 -40.84
N LEU A 443 -2.78 -38.81 -40.11
CA LEU A 443 -2.37 -38.32 -38.80
C LEU A 443 -2.09 -36.80 -38.72
N PRO A 444 -1.35 -36.16 -39.65
CA PRO A 444 -1.13 -34.71 -39.59
C PRO A 444 -2.41 -33.90 -39.67
N PHE A 445 -3.35 -34.30 -40.54
CA PHE A 445 -4.64 -33.61 -40.69
C PHE A 445 -5.53 -33.79 -39.46
N GLU A 446 -5.55 -35.01 -38.90
CA GLU A 446 -6.23 -35.32 -37.64
C GLU A 446 -5.65 -34.49 -36.48
N GLN A 447 -4.33 -34.40 -36.39
CA GLN A 447 -3.63 -33.63 -35.38
C GLN A 447 -3.91 -32.12 -35.48
N MET A 448 -3.97 -31.58 -36.70
CA MET A 448 -4.32 -30.17 -36.93
C MET A 448 -5.73 -29.85 -36.43
N LEU A 449 -6.73 -30.66 -36.77
CA LEU A 449 -8.12 -30.46 -36.34
C LEU A 449 -8.26 -30.63 -34.82
N ALA A 450 -7.64 -31.67 -34.26
CA ALA A 450 -7.67 -31.91 -32.83
C ALA A 450 -7.01 -30.78 -32.02
N ASN A 451 -5.87 -30.25 -32.46
CA ASN A 451 -5.22 -29.10 -31.82
C ASN A 451 -6.11 -27.86 -31.81
N ARG A 452 -6.90 -27.61 -32.86
CA ARG A 452 -7.84 -26.48 -32.88
C ARG A 452 -9.01 -26.66 -31.93
N CYS A 453 -9.53 -27.89 -31.78
CA CYS A 453 -10.50 -28.19 -30.71
C CYS A 453 -9.91 -27.91 -29.32
N ALA A 454 -8.64 -28.29 -29.10
CA ALA A 454 -7.94 -28.01 -27.85
C ALA A 454 -7.65 -26.51 -27.65
N GLU A 455 -7.38 -25.77 -28.72
CA GLU A 455 -7.15 -24.32 -28.63
C GLU A 455 -8.44 -23.57 -28.29
N LEU A 456 -9.57 -24.02 -28.85
CA LEU A 456 -10.89 -23.50 -28.49
C LEU A 456 -11.25 -23.80 -27.03
N ASP A 457 -10.91 -24.98 -26.53
CA ASP A 457 -11.05 -25.33 -25.11
C ASP A 457 -10.14 -24.50 -24.19
N LEU A 458 -8.96 -24.11 -24.68
CA LEU A 458 -8.02 -23.24 -23.96
C LEU A 458 -8.48 -21.77 -23.89
N LEU A 459 -9.45 -21.36 -24.72
CA LEU A 459 -9.89 -19.97 -24.85
C LEU A 459 -10.22 -19.26 -23.53
N PRO A 460 -10.97 -19.86 -22.57
CA PRO A 460 -11.22 -19.24 -21.26
C PRO A 460 -9.93 -18.91 -20.51
N LYS A 461 -8.90 -19.77 -20.61
CA LYS A 461 -7.58 -19.54 -19.97
C LYS A 461 -6.72 -18.55 -20.75
N LEU A 462 -6.82 -18.54 -22.09
CA LEU A 462 -6.10 -17.58 -22.95
C LEU A 462 -6.59 -16.16 -22.77
N LEU A 463 -7.87 -15.95 -22.45
CA LEU A 463 -8.46 -14.63 -22.22
C LEU A 463 -8.69 -14.31 -20.73
N ALA A 464 -8.28 -15.20 -19.83
CA ALA A 464 -8.42 -14.97 -18.39
C ALA A 464 -7.53 -13.81 -17.92
N PHE A 465 -8.09 -12.96 -17.07
CA PHE A 465 -7.33 -11.93 -16.35
C PHE A 465 -6.50 -12.51 -15.21
N LYS A 466 -6.92 -13.65 -14.63
CA LYS A 466 -6.24 -14.33 -13.51
C LYS A 466 -5.88 -15.77 -13.90
N GLN A 467 -4.91 -16.35 -13.19
CA GLN A 467 -4.56 -17.79 -13.27
C GLN A 467 -4.25 -18.29 -14.68
N ARG A 468 -3.47 -17.50 -15.44
CA ARG A 468 -3.03 -17.85 -16.79
C ARG A 468 -2.02 -19.01 -16.76
N GLY A 469 -2.19 -19.97 -17.66
CA GLY A 469 -1.36 -21.19 -17.72
C GLY A 469 0.01 -20.99 -18.37
N ASN A 470 0.77 -22.07 -18.50
CA ASN A 470 2.06 -22.08 -19.19
C ASN A 470 1.95 -22.38 -20.70
N THR A 471 0.75 -22.40 -21.27
CA THR A 471 0.51 -22.74 -22.68
C THR A 471 -0.24 -21.63 -23.40
N VAL A 472 0.12 -21.39 -24.66
CA VAL A 472 -0.52 -20.39 -25.54
C VAL A 472 -1.17 -21.00 -26.79
N TYR A 473 -1.02 -22.31 -26.96
CA TYR A 473 -1.65 -23.12 -28.00
C TYR A 473 -2.27 -24.36 -27.35
N GLY A 474 -3.40 -24.80 -27.89
CA GLY A 474 -4.02 -26.06 -27.49
C GLY A 474 -3.37 -27.24 -28.19
N THR A 475 -3.04 -28.27 -27.43
CA THR A 475 -2.51 -29.53 -27.96
C THR A 475 -3.30 -30.69 -27.37
N GLN A 476 -3.72 -31.63 -28.21
CA GLN A 476 -4.29 -32.90 -27.76
C GLN A 476 -3.96 -34.00 -28.75
N TRP A 477 -3.85 -35.23 -28.27
CA TRP A 477 -3.75 -36.38 -29.16
C TRP A 477 -5.12 -36.67 -29.78
N PRO A 478 -5.24 -36.83 -31.12
CA PRO A 478 -6.54 -36.97 -31.79
C PRO A 478 -7.31 -38.25 -31.45
N PHE A 479 -6.65 -39.30 -30.94
CA PHE A 479 -7.28 -40.61 -30.77
C PHE A 479 -7.49 -40.96 -29.29
N LYS A 480 -8.68 -41.44 -28.94
CA LYS A 480 -8.98 -41.92 -27.58
C LYS A 480 -8.28 -43.23 -27.29
N ALA A 481 -8.09 -43.52 -26.00
CA ALA A 481 -7.57 -44.78 -25.50
C ALA A 481 -8.33 -45.99 -26.09
N ASN A 482 -7.63 -47.07 -26.45
CA ASN A 482 -8.19 -48.33 -26.97
C ASN A 482 -8.94 -48.19 -28.31
N THR A 483 -8.55 -47.25 -29.17
CA THR A 483 -9.09 -47.11 -30.53
C THR A 483 -8.12 -47.67 -31.58
N VAL A 484 -8.65 -48.17 -32.70
CA VAL A 484 -7.86 -48.71 -33.83
C VAL A 484 -6.80 -47.72 -34.31
N SER A 485 -7.17 -46.45 -34.48
CA SER A 485 -6.23 -45.41 -34.93
C SER A 485 -5.15 -45.08 -33.90
N GLN A 486 -5.40 -45.30 -32.61
CA GLN A 486 -4.34 -45.14 -31.60
C GLN A 486 -3.35 -46.30 -31.66
N ASP A 487 -3.84 -47.54 -31.79
CA ASP A 487 -3.04 -48.76 -31.83
C ASP A 487 -1.98 -48.71 -32.95
N VAL A 488 -2.39 -48.29 -34.14
CA VAL A 488 -1.49 -48.12 -35.30
C VAL A 488 -0.33 -47.16 -35.03
N HIS A 489 -0.55 -46.14 -34.19
CA HIS A 489 0.43 -45.10 -33.87
C HIS A 489 1.11 -45.30 -32.50
N GLN A 490 0.86 -46.39 -31.79
CA GLN A 490 1.29 -46.58 -30.41
C GLN A 490 2.81 -46.40 -30.23
N ARG A 491 3.61 -46.77 -31.23
CA ARG A 491 5.08 -46.65 -31.20
C ARG A 491 5.59 -45.21 -31.24
N ILE A 492 4.90 -44.31 -31.96
CA ILE A 492 5.33 -42.92 -32.16
C ILE A 492 4.58 -41.93 -31.25
N MET A 493 3.43 -42.36 -30.71
CA MET A 493 2.53 -41.51 -29.91
C MET A 493 3.23 -40.87 -28.70
N PRO A 494 4.01 -41.57 -27.85
CA PRO A 494 4.62 -40.94 -26.67
C PRO A 494 5.56 -39.79 -27.05
N ASP A 495 6.43 -40.00 -28.03
CA ASP A 495 7.41 -39.01 -28.47
C ASP A 495 6.74 -37.80 -29.11
N LEU A 496 5.71 -38.01 -29.93
CA LEU A 496 4.93 -36.93 -30.55
C LEU A 496 4.14 -36.11 -29.52
N ILE A 497 3.49 -36.76 -28.55
CA ILE A 497 2.76 -36.06 -27.47
C ILE A 497 3.75 -35.21 -26.66
N ASN A 498 4.91 -35.76 -26.30
CA ASN A 498 5.94 -35.03 -25.57
C ASN A 498 6.41 -33.81 -26.36
N LYS A 499 6.72 -33.98 -27.65
CA LYS A 499 7.15 -32.89 -28.52
C LYS A 499 6.08 -31.79 -28.66
N LEU A 500 4.84 -32.15 -28.95
CA LEU A 500 3.74 -31.18 -29.09
C LEU A 500 3.50 -30.40 -27.80
N ASN A 501 3.50 -31.09 -26.65
CA ASN A 501 3.34 -30.44 -25.35
C ASN A 501 4.52 -29.55 -25.00
N HIS A 502 5.74 -29.93 -25.41
CA HIS A 502 6.94 -29.12 -25.22
C HIS A 502 6.89 -27.85 -26.09
N ASP A 503 6.51 -27.97 -27.36
CA ASP A 503 6.41 -26.86 -28.33
C ASP A 503 5.28 -25.87 -28.00
N ALA A 504 4.24 -26.29 -27.28
CA ALA A 504 3.11 -25.44 -26.88
C ALA A 504 3.36 -24.63 -25.59
N ARG A 505 4.38 -24.98 -24.81
CA ARG A 505 4.69 -24.34 -23.52
C ARG A 505 5.51 -23.06 -23.70
N ILE A 506 5.30 -22.09 -22.81
CA ILE A 506 6.09 -20.86 -22.74
C ILE A 506 7.45 -21.15 -22.12
N ASP A 507 7.46 -21.94 -21.04
CA ASP A 507 8.64 -22.32 -20.29
C ASP A 507 8.70 -23.84 -20.10
N ASN A 508 9.84 -24.44 -20.38
CA ASN A 508 10.06 -25.88 -20.31
C ASN A 508 11.49 -26.18 -19.78
N ASP A 509 11.88 -27.45 -19.74
CA ASP A 509 13.18 -27.87 -19.22
C ASP A 509 14.37 -27.32 -20.03
N ASP A 510 14.15 -26.97 -21.30
CA ASP A 510 15.13 -26.34 -22.20
C ASP A 510 15.14 -24.81 -22.09
N GLY A 511 14.27 -24.24 -21.25
CA GLY A 511 14.15 -22.81 -20.99
C GLY A 511 12.90 -22.18 -21.60
N ILE A 512 12.99 -20.88 -21.92
CA ILE A 512 11.85 -20.11 -22.42
C ILE A 512 11.77 -20.21 -23.94
N HIS A 513 10.63 -20.69 -24.44
CA HIS A 513 10.32 -20.71 -25.86
C HIS A 513 9.95 -19.29 -26.34
N GLU A 514 10.86 -18.64 -27.07
CA GLU A 514 10.78 -17.21 -27.38
C GLU A 514 9.49 -16.79 -28.11
N GLN A 515 9.01 -17.61 -29.06
CA GLN A 515 7.79 -17.30 -29.80
C GLN A 515 6.54 -17.36 -28.92
N ASN A 516 6.46 -18.37 -28.04
CA ASN A 516 5.32 -18.54 -27.13
C ASN A 516 5.32 -17.45 -26.06
N TYR A 517 6.51 -17.10 -25.57
CA TYR A 517 6.71 -15.99 -24.66
C TYR A 517 6.24 -14.67 -25.27
N LYS A 518 6.66 -14.36 -26.51
CA LYS A 518 6.21 -13.16 -27.25
C LYS A 518 4.70 -13.15 -27.45
N LYS A 519 4.09 -14.30 -27.79
CA LYS A 519 2.64 -14.42 -27.95
C LYS A 519 1.91 -14.11 -26.65
N GLU A 520 2.35 -14.69 -25.52
CA GLU A 520 1.75 -14.39 -24.22
C GLU A 520 1.89 -12.91 -23.86
N LEU A 521 3.06 -12.29 -24.07
CA LEU A 521 3.25 -10.87 -23.81
C LEU A 521 2.34 -9.98 -24.68
N ALA A 522 2.06 -10.37 -25.93
CA ALA A 522 1.13 -9.66 -26.78
C ALA A 522 -0.32 -9.78 -26.30
N ILE A 523 -0.72 -10.97 -25.81
CA ILE A 523 -2.04 -11.16 -25.21
C ILE A 523 -2.16 -10.31 -23.93
N LEU A 524 -1.14 -10.29 -23.07
CA LEU A 524 -1.14 -9.47 -21.87
C LEU A 524 -1.28 -7.98 -22.19
N ASP A 525 -0.57 -7.48 -23.19
CA ASP A 525 -0.66 -6.08 -23.62
C ASP A 525 -2.07 -5.73 -24.14
N TYR A 526 -2.66 -6.63 -24.95
CA TYR A 526 -4.04 -6.49 -25.40
C TYR A 526 -5.04 -6.47 -24.23
N LEU A 527 -4.93 -7.38 -23.26
CA LEU A 527 -5.84 -7.43 -22.11
C LEU A 527 -5.65 -6.24 -21.16
N LEU A 528 -4.42 -5.74 -20.99
CA LEU A 528 -4.15 -4.53 -20.21
C LEU A 528 -4.78 -3.28 -20.85
N SER A 529 -4.87 -3.24 -22.18
CA SER A 529 -5.43 -2.10 -22.91
C SER A 529 -6.90 -1.82 -22.56
N TYR A 530 -7.66 -2.84 -22.11
CA TYR A 530 -9.04 -2.66 -21.64
C TYR A 530 -9.13 -1.71 -20.44
N PHE A 531 -8.04 -1.58 -19.68
CA PHE A 531 -7.97 -0.73 -18.49
C PHE A 531 -7.17 0.56 -18.75
N GLY A 532 -6.90 0.89 -20.02
CA GLY A 532 -6.03 2.01 -20.40
C GLY A 532 -4.57 1.82 -19.95
N ALA A 533 -4.17 0.61 -19.58
CA ALA A 533 -2.81 0.28 -19.16
C ALA A 533 -2.03 -0.35 -20.33
N GLN A 534 -0.70 -0.32 -20.19
CA GLN A 534 0.22 -0.89 -21.18
C GLN A 534 1.25 -1.74 -20.46
N ARG A 535 1.69 -2.81 -21.13
CA ARG A 535 2.78 -3.66 -20.65
C ARG A 535 4.08 -2.86 -20.60
N ALA A 536 4.95 -3.17 -19.64
CA ALA A 536 6.27 -2.55 -19.58
C ALA A 536 7.13 -2.79 -20.83
N THR A 537 7.94 -1.78 -21.19
CA THR A 537 9.00 -1.96 -22.18
C THR A 537 10.10 -2.81 -21.57
N LYS A 538 10.62 -3.80 -22.31
CA LYS A 538 11.71 -4.68 -21.85
C LYS A 538 13.04 -3.92 -21.95
N SER A 539 13.24 -2.94 -21.07
CA SER A 539 14.42 -2.05 -21.06
C SER A 539 15.50 -2.53 -20.08
N LEU A 540 15.11 -3.23 -19.02
CA LEU A 540 16.02 -3.77 -18.01
C LEU A 540 16.42 -5.21 -18.37
N THR A 541 17.69 -5.56 -18.16
CA THR A 541 18.22 -6.93 -18.30
C THR A 541 17.68 -7.82 -17.19
N LEU A 542 16.38 -8.14 -17.25
CA LEU A 542 15.66 -8.89 -16.23
C LEU A 542 15.50 -10.36 -16.63
N ASN A 543 15.40 -11.22 -15.61
CA ASN A 543 15.02 -12.61 -15.77
C ASN A 543 13.64 -12.66 -16.47
N PRO A 544 13.51 -13.29 -17.66
CA PRO A 544 12.25 -13.23 -18.39
C PRO A 544 11.10 -13.97 -17.69
N ARG A 545 11.39 -14.95 -16.81
CA ARG A 545 10.37 -15.62 -15.97
C ARG A 545 9.77 -14.65 -14.96
N ASP A 546 10.63 -13.90 -14.28
CA ASP A 546 10.24 -12.87 -13.31
C ASP A 546 9.42 -11.78 -14.00
N PHE A 547 9.91 -11.26 -15.14
CA PHE A 547 9.19 -10.26 -15.93
C PHE A 547 7.78 -10.74 -16.32
N LEU A 548 7.65 -11.98 -16.81
CA LEU A 548 6.34 -12.52 -17.19
C LEU A 548 5.41 -12.65 -15.99
N SER A 549 5.93 -13.11 -14.85
CA SER A 549 5.18 -13.18 -13.60
C SER A 549 4.67 -11.80 -13.17
N THR A 550 5.53 -10.77 -13.20
CA THR A 550 5.16 -9.38 -12.92
C THR A 550 4.05 -8.87 -13.83
N GLN A 551 4.15 -9.08 -15.15
CA GLN A 551 3.12 -8.58 -16.08
C GLN A 551 1.78 -9.34 -15.92
N ARG A 552 1.82 -10.64 -15.59
CA ARG A 552 0.60 -11.41 -15.25
C ARG A 552 -0.04 -10.92 -13.95
N GLY A 553 0.77 -10.67 -12.92
CA GLY A 553 0.32 -10.10 -11.65
C GLY A 553 -0.29 -8.71 -11.84
N TYR A 554 0.30 -7.89 -12.72
CA TYR A 554 -0.21 -6.56 -13.05
C TYR A 554 -1.61 -6.61 -13.65
N LEU A 555 -1.85 -7.49 -14.62
CA LEU A 555 -3.18 -7.70 -15.19
C LEU A 555 -4.17 -8.25 -14.15
N ALA A 556 -3.76 -9.26 -13.38
CA ALA A 556 -4.61 -9.96 -12.43
C ALA A 556 -5.12 -9.08 -11.28
N GLN A 557 -4.32 -8.09 -10.86
CA GLN A 557 -4.62 -7.21 -9.72
C GLN A 557 -5.12 -5.83 -10.16
N GLN A 558 -5.38 -5.61 -11.45
CA GLN A 558 -5.70 -4.28 -11.96
C GLN A 558 -6.84 -3.56 -11.23
N PRO A 559 -7.96 -4.22 -10.84
CA PRO A 559 -9.02 -3.57 -10.08
C PRO A 559 -8.55 -3.03 -8.72
N GLU A 560 -7.68 -3.75 -8.01
CA GLU A 560 -7.12 -3.32 -6.73
C GLU A 560 -6.14 -2.15 -6.93
N LEU A 561 -5.30 -2.24 -7.96
CA LEU A 561 -4.27 -1.24 -8.25
C LEU A 561 -4.85 0.13 -8.63
N THR A 562 -5.95 0.13 -9.38
CA THR A 562 -6.63 1.37 -9.76
C THR A 562 -7.44 1.94 -8.60
N TYR A 563 -8.12 1.10 -7.82
CA TYR A 563 -8.90 1.54 -6.66
C TYR A 563 -8.01 2.17 -5.58
N GLN A 564 -6.87 1.55 -5.27
CA GLN A 564 -5.97 1.97 -4.18
C GLN A 564 -4.82 2.88 -4.65
N ARG A 565 -4.99 3.60 -5.77
CA ARG A 565 -3.91 4.34 -6.45
C ARG A 565 -3.04 5.21 -5.54
N ASN A 566 -3.67 5.96 -4.64
CA ASN A 566 -3.00 6.90 -3.72
C ASN A 566 -2.90 6.38 -2.29
N ASN A 567 -3.47 5.21 -2.01
CA ASN A 567 -3.56 4.64 -0.68
C ASN A 567 -2.25 3.91 -0.31
N ILE A 568 -1.81 4.09 0.93
CA ILE A 568 -0.59 3.49 1.46
C ILE A 568 -0.84 2.91 2.85
N ARG A 569 -0.72 1.59 2.93
CA ARG A 569 -0.72 0.85 4.19
C ARG A 569 0.69 0.42 4.59
N ILE A 570 0.91 0.35 5.90
CA ILE A 570 2.18 -0.09 6.51
C ILE A 570 2.35 -1.62 6.46
N ASP A 571 1.26 -2.37 6.45
CA ASP A 571 1.27 -3.83 6.56
C ASP A 571 1.19 -4.58 5.21
N LYS A 572 1.21 -3.84 4.08
CA LYS A 572 1.12 -4.41 2.73
C LYS A 572 1.99 -3.64 1.75
N VAL A 573 2.41 -4.31 0.68
CA VAL A 573 3.02 -3.65 -0.48
C VAL A 573 1.96 -2.77 -1.15
N SER A 574 2.21 -1.46 -1.21
CA SER A 574 1.23 -0.49 -1.73
C SER A 574 0.92 -0.70 -3.21
N ALA A 575 -0.30 -0.34 -3.62
CA ALA A 575 -0.71 -0.38 -5.03
C ALA A 575 0.20 0.49 -5.91
N LEU A 576 0.63 1.66 -5.43
CA LEU A 576 1.61 2.50 -6.11
C LEU A 576 2.93 1.76 -6.36
N GLN A 577 3.47 1.08 -5.33
CA GLN A 577 4.71 0.31 -5.46
C GLN A 577 4.56 -0.82 -6.49
N LYS A 578 3.44 -1.55 -6.47
CA LYS A 578 3.13 -2.58 -7.46
C LYS A 578 3.04 -1.99 -8.87
N ARG A 579 2.35 -0.86 -9.07
CA ARG A 579 2.23 -0.20 -10.38
C ARG A 579 3.60 0.25 -10.92
N ILE A 580 4.42 0.89 -10.09
CA ILE A 580 5.79 1.27 -10.45
C ILE A 580 6.61 0.00 -10.81
N ALA A 581 6.51 -1.06 -10.01
CA ALA A 581 7.18 -2.33 -10.29
C ALA A 581 6.75 -2.90 -11.65
N ALA A 582 5.44 -2.91 -11.95
CA ALA A 582 4.89 -3.34 -13.22
C ALA A 582 5.39 -2.52 -14.40
N ARG A 583 5.44 -1.17 -14.29
CA ARG A 583 5.92 -0.25 -15.32
C ARG A 583 7.41 -0.39 -15.61
N LEU A 584 8.21 -0.58 -14.56
CA LEU A 584 9.63 -0.87 -14.69
C LEU A 584 9.89 -2.32 -15.14
N GLY A 585 8.90 -3.21 -15.01
CA GLY A 585 9.01 -4.63 -15.27
C GLY A 585 9.73 -5.42 -14.17
N LEU A 586 9.90 -4.83 -12.99
CA LEU A 586 10.68 -5.35 -11.87
C LEU A 586 9.85 -6.27 -10.96
N GLY A 587 10.34 -7.49 -10.69
CA GLY A 587 10.03 -8.31 -9.51
C GLY A 587 8.59 -8.80 -9.34
N GLY A 588 8.37 -10.11 -9.47
CA GLY A 588 7.09 -10.78 -9.21
C GLY A 588 6.70 -10.82 -7.73
N GLU A 589 7.66 -10.74 -6.80
CA GLU A 589 7.39 -10.81 -5.35
C GLU A 589 6.42 -9.72 -4.88
N CYS A 590 6.46 -8.52 -5.49
CA CYS A 590 5.49 -7.45 -5.22
C CYS A 590 4.04 -7.86 -5.46
N PHE A 591 3.81 -8.84 -6.34
CA PHE A 591 2.50 -9.34 -6.74
C PHE A 591 2.14 -10.67 -6.07
N SER A 592 3.02 -11.21 -5.21
CA SER A 592 2.71 -12.35 -4.35
C SER A 592 1.55 -12.01 -3.41
N GLU A 593 0.72 -13.01 -3.08
CA GLU A 593 -0.35 -12.85 -2.08
C GLU A 593 0.22 -12.56 -0.69
N THR A 594 1.37 -13.15 -0.37
CA THR A 594 2.12 -12.95 0.88
C THR A 594 3.56 -12.57 0.55
N PRO A 595 3.83 -11.30 0.22
CA PRO A 595 5.16 -10.87 -0.22
C PRO A 595 6.18 -10.93 0.91
N ASP A 596 7.38 -11.47 0.66
CA ASP A 596 8.51 -11.28 1.57
C ASP A 596 9.07 -9.86 1.41
N LEU A 597 8.80 -9.02 2.41
CA LEU A 597 9.25 -7.63 2.43
C LEU A 597 10.78 -7.48 2.36
N ALA A 598 11.57 -8.51 2.65
CA ALA A 598 13.03 -8.46 2.49
C ALA A 598 13.52 -8.68 1.05
N ASN A 599 12.66 -9.19 0.16
CA ASN A 599 13.01 -9.56 -1.22
C ASN A 599 12.33 -8.68 -2.27
N LEU A 600 11.85 -7.49 -1.88
CA LEU A 600 11.24 -6.55 -2.81
C LEU A 600 12.31 -5.96 -3.77
N PRO A 601 11.97 -5.70 -5.04
CA PRO A 601 12.90 -5.15 -6.02
C PRO A 601 13.36 -3.72 -5.70
N PHE A 602 12.54 -2.95 -4.98
CA PHE A 602 12.82 -1.60 -4.49
C PHE A 602 11.84 -1.27 -3.35
N TYR A 603 12.10 -0.18 -2.63
CA TYR A 603 11.31 0.26 -1.48
C TYR A 603 10.83 1.69 -1.64
N LEU A 604 9.59 1.97 -1.25
CA LEU A 604 9.04 3.33 -1.16
C LEU A 604 8.85 3.70 0.31
N ILE A 605 9.47 4.80 0.73
CA ILE A 605 9.39 5.32 2.09
C ILE A 605 8.81 6.72 2.06
N GLU A 606 7.68 6.90 2.72
CA GLU A 606 7.07 8.21 2.94
C GLU A 606 7.75 8.88 4.13
N HIS A 607 8.33 10.07 3.93
CA HIS A 607 9.06 10.74 5.02
C HIS A 607 8.14 11.10 6.18
N ARG A 608 6.88 11.46 5.91
CA ARG A 608 5.84 11.75 6.91
C ARG A 608 5.64 10.64 7.94
N GLN A 609 5.86 9.38 7.58
CA GLN A 609 5.76 8.23 8.50
C GLN A 609 6.93 8.18 9.51
N LEU A 610 8.03 8.84 9.20
CA LEU A 610 9.22 8.90 10.05
C LEU A 610 9.18 10.09 11.02
N LEU A 611 8.04 10.77 11.16
CA LEU A 611 7.83 11.84 12.13
C LEU A 611 7.14 11.35 13.40
N PRO A 612 7.68 11.67 14.60
CA PRO A 612 7.05 11.28 15.85
C PRO A 612 5.79 12.10 16.11
N VAL A 613 4.90 11.57 16.94
CA VAL A 613 3.72 12.33 17.38
C VAL A 613 4.17 13.51 18.25
N LYS A 614 3.59 14.69 18.01
CA LYS A 614 3.92 15.90 18.75
C LYS A 614 3.48 15.72 20.22
N PRO A 615 4.40 15.83 21.20
CA PRO A 615 4.06 15.66 22.61
C PRO A 615 3.27 16.85 23.16
N ASP A 616 2.51 16.64 24.24
CA ASP A 616 1.95 17.73 25.06
C ASP A 616 3.08 18.40 25.86
N ALA A 617 3.24 19.72 25.69
CA ALA A 617 4.28 20.52 26.34
C ALA A 617 4.22 20.48 27.89
N LYS A 618 3.08 20.10 28.49
CA LYS A 618 2.97 19.92 29.95
C LYS A 618 3.91 18.84 30.51
N LEU A 619 4.34 17.90 29.66
CA LEU A 619 5.20 16.78 30.05
C LEU A 619 6.69 17.01 29.69
N ASP A 620 7.07 18.26 29.40
CA ASP A 620 8.46 18.63 29.14
C ASP A 620 9.32 18.64 30.42
N THR A 621 8.68 18.80 31.58
CA THR A 621 9.34 18.71 32.89
C THR A 621 9.52 17.26 33.34
N GLU A 622 10.53 17.03 34.17
CA GLU A 622 10.82 15.69 34.69
C GLU A 622 9.71 15.16 35.60
N GLN A 623 9.24 13.96 35.28
CA GLN A 623 8.23 13.21 35.99
C GLN A 623 8.89 12.05 36.74
N ARG A 624 8.34 11.68 37.89
CA ARG A 624 8.75 10.49 38.64
C ARG A 624 7.69 9.40 38.46
N PRO A 625 8.04 8.27 37.82
CA PRO A 625 7.08 7.20 37.56
C PRO A 625 6.55 6.60 38.88
N ASP A 626 5.26 6.30 38.91
CA ASP A 626 4.58 5.73 40.09
C ASP A 626 4.76 4.22 40.15
N SER A 627 4.68 3.54 38.99
CA SER A 627 4.94 2.12 38.85
C SER A 627 5.80 1.83 37.61
N LEU A 628 6.51 0.70 37.65
CA LEU A 628 7.23 0.14 36.52
C LEU A 628 7.11 -1.37 36.53
N GLU A 629 6.57 -1.92 35.46
CA GLU A 629 6.39 -3.35 35.24
C GLU A 629 7.07 -3.78 33.94
N VAL A 630 7.62 -4.99 33.90
CA VAL A 630 8.20 -5.55 32.68
C VAL A 630 7.43 -6.81 32.34
N GLU A 631 6.80 -6.82 31.17
CA GLU A 631 5.97 -7.92 30.69
C GLU A 631 6.43 -8.33 29.29
N GLY A 632 7.09 -9.48 29.20
CA GLY A 632 7.75 -9.93 27.98
C GLY A 632 8.76 -8.91 27.47
N ASP A 633 8.53 -8.38 26.27
CA ASP A 633 9.39 -7.40 25.60
C ASP A 633 8.91 -5.94 25.76
N GLN A 634 8.03 -5.67 26.72
CA GLN A 634 7.50 -4.33 27.00
C GLN A 634 7.83 -3.90 28.43
N ILE A 635 8.16 -2.62 28.60
CA ILE A 635 8.22 -1.93 29.88
C ILE A 635 6.96 -1.07 29.97
N LYS A 636 6.13 -1.32 30.99
CA LYS A 636 4.96 -0.51 31.31
C LYS A 636 5.32 0.47 32.43
N ILE A 637 5.05 1.74 32.21
CA ILE A 637 5.28 2.80 33.19
C ILE A 637 3.93 3.47 33.46
N THR A 638 3.53 3.57 34.72
CA THR A 638 2.33 4.29 35.12
C THR A 638 2.71 5.63 35.75
N GLN A 639 2.03 6.69 35.31
CA GLN A 639 2.09 8.02 35.91
C GLN A 639 0.67 8.56 36.08
N GLN A 640 0.20 8.67 37.33
CA GLN A 640 -1.12 9.19 37.63
C GLN A 640 -1.31 10.61 37.11
N GLY A 641 -2.50 10.89 36.53
CA GLY A 641 -2.85 12.21 36.03
C GLY A 641 -2.26 12.56 34.66
N THR A 642 -1.74 11.56 33.94
CA THR A 642 -1.26 11.71 32.54
C THR A 642 -2.23 11.16 31.52
N ALA A 643 -3.33 10.55 31.96
CA ALA A 643 -4.44 10.11 31.13
C ALA A 643 -4.84 11.24 30.17
N SER A 644 -4.93 10.91 28.88
CA SER A 644 -5.19 11.80 27.74
C SER A 644 -4.06 12.73 27.26
N GLN A 645 -2.92 12.82 27.95
CA GLN A 645 -1.77 13.66 27.51
C GLN A 645 -0.71 12.89 26.72
N LEU A 646 -0.62 11.58 26.95
CA LEU A 646 0.33 10.70 26.28
C LEU A 646 -0.30 10.07 25.03
N LEU A 647 0.48 10.02 23.95
CA LEU A 647 0.06 9.45 22.68
C LEU A 647 1.02 8.36 22.20
N GLN A 648 0.47 7.32 21.57
CA GLN A 648 1.28 6.32 20.87
C GLN A 648 2.12 6.99 19.76
N GLY A 649 3.41 6.67 19.68
CA GLY A 649 4.35 7.28 18.73
C GLY A 649 5.03 8.56 19.23
N GLN A 650 4.75 8.99 20.46
CA GLN A 650 5.49 10.04 21.17
C GLN A 650 6.88 9.53 21.58
N VAL A 651 7.87 10.43 21.60
CA VAL A 651 9.25 10.15 21.98
C VAL A 651 9.58 10.79 23.32
N ILE A 652 10.10 9.99 24.25
CA ILE A 652 10.47 10.41 25.61
C ILE A 652 11.93 10.08 25.90
N ASN A 653 12.45 10.68 26.97
CA ASN A 653 13.74 10.31 27.55
C ASN A 653 13.53 9.66 28.92
N LEU A 654 14.26 8.59 29.20
CA LEU A 654 14.40 8.04 30.56
C LEU A 654 15.69 8.57 31.17
N ILE A 655 15.63 9.09 32.39
CA ILE A 655 16.75 9.70 33.09
C ILE A 655 17.04 8.88 34.35
N ILE A 656 18.25 8.34 34.44
CA ILE A 656 18.73 7.54 35.56
C ILE A 656 19.68 8.42 36.38
N ILE A 657 19.36 8.63 37.65
CA ILE A 657 20.17 9.43 38.58
C ILE A 657 21.08 8.50 39.39
N GLU A 658 22.40 8.63 39.22
CA GLU A 658 23.44 7.85 39.92
C GLU A 658 24.38 8.80 40.67
N GLY A 659 24.06 9.11 41.92
CA GLY A 659 24.78 10.12 42.72
C GLY A 659 24.60 11.52 42.11
N ASP A 660 25.71 12.20 41.77
CA ASP A 660 25.70 13.52 41.11
C ASP A 660 25.67 13.43 39.57
N ARG A 661 25.51 12.23 38.99
CA ARG A 661 25.52 12.02 37.54
C ARG A 661 24.16 11.61 37.04
N GLU A 662 23.75 12.22 35.93
CA GLU A 662 22.55 11.85 35.18
C GLU A 662 22.94 11.07 33.93
N PHE A 663 22.33 9.90 33.76
CA PHE A 663 22.44 9.10 32.55
C PHE A 663 21.10 9.08 31.82
N THR A 664 21.03 9.71 30.65
CA THR A 664 19.79 9.82 29.87
C THR A 664 19.76 8.80 28.75
N LEU A 665 18.78 7.90 28.77
CA LEU A 665 18.37 7.09 27.63
C LEU A 665 17.44 7.95 26.74
N ARG A 666 17.99 8.48 25.65
CA ARG A 666 17.27 9.33 24.70
C ARG A 666 16.43 8.51 23.74
N GLY A 667 15.39 9.13 23.18
CA GLY A 667 14.71 8.59 21.99
C GLY A 667 13.83 7.37 22.22
N GLN A 668 13.29 7.19 23.43
CA GLN A 668 12.44 6.05 23.75
C GLN A 668 11.01 6.29 23.27
N MET A 669 10.50 5.39 22.42
CA MET A 669 9.18 5.53 21.82
C MET A 669 8.09 4.86 22.64
N ILE A 670 6.99 5.58 22.88
CA ILE A 670 5.75 5.03 23.40
C ILE A 670 5.08 4.16 22.35
N THR A 671 4.94 2.87 22.63
CA THR A 671 4.34 1.87 21.74
C THR A 671 2.86 1.65 21.99
N GLU A 672 2.39 1.91 23.20
CA GLU A 672 0.98 1.77 23.60
C GLU A 672 0.67 2.74 24.75
N VAL A 673 -0.55 3.25 24.82
CA VAL A 673 -1.07 4.03 25.95
C VAL A 673 -2.42 3.47 26.36
N LYS A 674 -2.58 3.21 27.66
CA LYS A 674 -3.81 2.76 28.31
C LYS A 674 -4.00 3.58 29.57
N GLU A 675 -4.94 4.53 29.53
CA GLU A 675 -5.20 5.47 30.63
C GLU A 675 -3.91 6.20 31.07
N ASP A 676 -3.48 6.01 32.33
CA ASP A 676 -2.27 6.57 32.93
C ASP A 676 -1.00 5.72 32.70
N THR A 677 -1.12 4.61 31.97
CA THR A 677 -0.01 3.68 31.72
C THR A 677 0.42 3.72 30.27
N PHE A 678 1.72 3.83 30.03
CA PHE A 678 2.30 3.74 28.70
C PHE A 678 3.37 2.65 28.62
N SER A 679 3.51 2.06 27.43
CA SER A 679 4.44 0.98 27.16
C SER A 679 5.62 1.47 26.30
N LEU A 680 6.81 0.96 26.59
CA LEU A 680 8.01 1.07 25.76
C LEU A 680 8.44 -0.33 25.33
N SER A 681 8.77 -0.52 24.05
CA SER A 681 9.27 -1.82 23.59
C SER A 681 10.78 -1.93 23.74
N ILE A 682 11.23 -3.00 24.39
CA ILE A 682 12.65 -3.32 24.56
C ILE A 682 13.30 -3.64 23.20
N ARG A 683 12.57 -4.29 22.29
CA ARG A 683 13.05 -4.62 20.94
C ARG A 683 13.23 -3.41 20.02
N ASN A 684 12.59 -2.29 20.33
CA ASN A 684 12.64 -1.08 19.50
C ASN A 684 13.82 -0.16 19.87
N SER A 685 14.60 -0.50 20.91
CA SER A 685 15.68 0.32 21.44
C SER A 685 16.77 -0.56 22.05
N ALA A 686 17.88 -0.73 21.34
CA ALA A 686 19.06 -1.43 21.84
C ALA A 686 19.60 -0.74 23.09
N ALA A 687 19.53 0.58 23.17
CA ALA A 687 19.92 1.33 24.36
C ALA A 687 19.09 0.94 25.60
N LEU A 688 17.78 0.76 25.43
CA LEU A 688 16.89 0.29 26.50
C LEU A 688 17.16 -1.15 26.87
N GLU A 689 17.34 -2.03 25.88
CA GLU A 689 17.67 -3.44 26.10
C GLU A 689 18.94 -3.61 26.93
N HIS A 690 20.02 -2.92 26.55
CA HIS A 690 21.31 -3.01 27.25
C HIS A 690 21.26 -2.39 28.66
N ASN A 691 20.38 -1.42 28.90
CA ASN A 691 20.27 -0.73 30.18
C ASN A 691 19.03 -1.12 30.99
N LEU A 692 18.28 -2.17 30.60
CA LEU A 692 17.04 -2.58 31.25
C LEU A 692 17.22 -2.81 32.76
N ASN A 693 18.26 -3.57 33.13
CA ASN A 693 18.60 -3.83 34.53
C ASN A 693 18.90 -2.53 35.30
N ARG A 694 19.56 -1.55 34.67
CA ARG A 694 19.87 -0.25 35.28
C ARG A 694 18.59 0.56 35.49
N VAL A 695 17.68 0.58 34.51
CA VAL A 695 16.36 1.25 34.62
C VAL A 695 15.55 0.67 35.78
N GLN A 696 15.47 -0.67 35.88
CA GLN A 696 14.74 -1.33 36.97
C GLN A 696 15.36 -1.06 38.34
N GLN A 697 16.69 -1.04 38.46
CA GLN A 697 17.38 -0.69 39.70
C GLN A 697 17.14 0.76 40.09
N ALA A 698 17.23 1.69 39.13
CA ALA A 698 16.96 3.11 39.35
C ALA A 698 15.53 3.36 39.83
N PHE A 699 14.53 2.64 39.27
CA PHE A 699 13.15 2.71 39.74
C PHE A 699 13.01 2.24 41.20
N LYS A 700 13.56 1.08 41.54
CA LYS A 700 13.53 0.53 42.92
C LYS A 700 14.18 1.47 43.94
N GLN A 701 15.18 2.25 43.52
CA GLN A 701 15.87 3.24 44.35
C GLN A 701 15.19 4.62 44.37
N GLY A 702 14.11 4.83 43.60
CA GLY A 702 13.45 6.14 43.49
C GLY A 702 14.21 7.17 42.64
N ASN A 703 15.21 6.72 41.87
CA ASN A 703 16.15 7.54 41.11
C ASN A 703 15.86 7.57 39.59
N LEU A 704 14.76 6.96 39.15
CA LEU A 704 14.30 7.03 37.77
C LEU A 704 13.42 8.28 37.56
N ARG A 705 13.64 9.01 36.48
CA ARG A 705 12.79 10.09 35.98
C ARG A 705 12.51 9.89 34.50
N TRP A 706 11.49 10.56 33.98
CA TRP A 706 11.22 10.60 32.54
C TRP A 706 10.65 11.97 32.14
N ARG A 707 10.78 12.34 30.86
CA ARG A 707 10.16 13.54 30.28
C ARG A 707 10.01 13.40 28.77
N ASN A 708 9.26 14.30 28.14
CA ASN A 708 9.31 14.45 26.68
C ASN A 708 10.75 14.63 26.19
N SER A 709 11.06 14.03 25.05
CA SER A 709 12.38 14.21 24.47
C SER A 709 12.49 15.64 23.92
N PRO A 710 13.42 16.47 24.42
CA PRO A 710 13.56 17.84 23.94
C PRO A 710 14.08 17.89 22.50
N VAL A 711 14.80 16.84 22.07
CA VAL A 711 15.37 16.68 20.73
C VAL A 711 14.94 15.31 20.22
N TRP A 712 14.27 15.28 19.08
CA TRP A 712 13.79 14.02 18.49
C TRP A 712 14.64 13.56 17.31
N LEU A 713 15.40 14.46 16.67
CA LEU A 713 16.30 14.10 15.57
C LEU A 713 17.56 14.95 15.61
N GLU A 714 18.70 14.33 15.34
CA GLU A 714 19.96 15.01 15.11
C GLU A 714 20.25 15.02 13.60
N ASP A 715 20.79 16.11 13.09
CA ASP A 715 21.08 16.27 11.65
C ASP A 715 22.24 15.36 11.20
N MET A 716 22.36 15.16 9.89
CA MET A 716 23.35 14.25 9.30
C MET A 716 24.76 14.81 9.31
N ASP A 717 25.75 13.99 9.73
CA ASP A 717 27.18 14.27 9.53
C ASP A 717 27.84 13.20 8.67
N TYR A 718 28.47 13.65 7.60
CA TYR A 718 29.13 12.79 6.63
C TYR A 718 30.63 12.71 6.94
N GLN A 719 31.18 11.51 6.99
CA GLN A 719 32.62 11.31 7.09
C GLN A 719 33.31 11.83 5.84
N LEU A 720 34.43 12.52 6.03
CA LEU A 720 35.27 12.90 4.90
C LEU A 720 36.03 11.67 4.39
N VAL A 721 35.71 11.26 3.16
CA VAL A 721 36.38 10.19 2.42
C VAL A 721 36.75 10.73 1.05
N TYR A 722 38.04 10.78 0.72
CA TYR A 722 38.49 11.23 -0.60
C TYR A 722 38.27 10.14 -1.65
N ALA A 723 37.97 10.58 -2.87
CA ALA A 723 37.90 9.69 -4.03
C ALA A 723 39.29 9.14 -4.40
N SER A 724 39.32 8.03 -5.15
CA SER A 724 40.56 7.36 -5.54
C SER A 724 41.49 8.26 -6.37
N ALA A 725 42.77 7.87 -6.48
CA ALA A 725 43.80 8.63 -7.18
C ALA A 725 43.44 9.05 -8.62
N ALA A 726 42.54 8.31 -9.29
CA ALA A 726 42.03 8.63 -10.62
C ALA A 726 41.20 9.94 -10.68
N TYR A 727 40.77 10.47 -9.54
CA TYR A 727 39.95 11.68 -9.41
C TYR A 727 40.68 12.79 -8.63
N GLN A 728 42.01 12.81 -8.62
CA GLN A 728 42.75 13.92 -7.99
C GLN A 728 42.59 15.22 -8.79
N SER A 729 42.24 16.32 -8.10
CA SER A 729 42.24 17.64 -8.74
C SER A 729 43.66 18.21 -8.81
N ASN A 730 43.98 18.87 -9.92
CA ASN A 730 45.26 19.56 -10.13
C ASN A 730 45.39 20.85 -9.30
N THR A 731 44.31 21.29 -8.66
CA THR A 731 44.28 22.48 -7.81
C THR A 731 44.30 22.10 -6.33
N LYS A 732 44.94 22.93 -5.49
CA LYS A 732 44.98 22.71 -4.03
C LYS A 732 43.63 22.97 -3.35
N ASP A 733 42.78 23.78 -3.97
CA ASP A 733 41.49 24.22 -3.44
C ASP A 733 40.32 23.33 -3.82
N GLU A 734 40.54 22.27 -4.59
CA GLU A 734 39.48 21.34 -4.99
C GLU A 734 39.81 19.91 -4.58
N ARG A 735 38.79 19.21 -4.09
CA ARG A 735 38.89 17.80 -3.70
C ARG A 735 37.63 17.04 -4.08
N TRP A 736 37.83 15.88 -4.71
CA TRP A 736 36.78 14.90 -4.88
C TRP A 736 36.63 14.06 -3.62
N ILE A 737 35.40 13.97 -3.12
CA ILE A 737 35.01 13.11 -2.02
C ILE A 737 34.01 12.06 -2.51
N THR A 738 33.84 10.99 -1.74
CA THR A 738 32.91 9.90 -2.03
C THR A 738 32.11 9.53 -0.80
N SER A 739 30.94 8.92 -0.99
CA SER A 739 30.18 8.28 0.09
C SER A 739 30.88 7.00 0.57
N SER A 740 30.52 6.55 1.77
CA SER A 740 30.99 5.31 2.37
C SER A 740 29.85 4.57 3.06
N ALA A 741 30.09 3.33 3.50
CA ALA A 741 29.11 2.57 4.28
C ALA A 741 28.63 3.28 5.55
N GLN A 742 29.44 4.19 6.08
CA GLN A 742 29.17 4.95 7.31
C GLN A 742 28.65 6.36 7.03
N SER A 743 28.51 6.75 5.76
CA SER A 743 28.09 8.08 5.32
C SER A 743 27.47 7.97 3.93
N PRO A 744 26.17 7.67 3.85
CA PRO A 744 25.48 7.51 2.57
C PRO A 744 25.56 8.80 1.75
N PHE A 745 25.40 8.65 0.43
CA PHE A 745 25.43 9.79 -0.47
C PHE A 745 24.21 10.71 -0.21
N PRO A 746 24.38 12.02 0.00
CA PRO A 746 23.28 12.95 0.24
C PRO A 746 22.44 13.16 -1.02
N ALA A 747 21.30 12.46 -1.12
CA ALA A 747 20.48 12.48 -2.33
C ALA A 747 19.86 13.84 -2.65
N MET A 748 19.77 14.75 -1.67
CA MET A 748 19.23 16.12 -1.84
C MET A 748 20.29 17.17 -2.20
N ILE A 749 21.53 16.77 -2.47
CA ILE A 749 22.63 17.70 -2.78
C ILE A 749 22.35 18.54 -4.04
N LYS A 750 22.67 19.84 -3.99
CA LYS A 750 22.58 20.77 -5.12
C LYS A 750 23.95 21.37 -5.43
N MET A 751 24.14 21.75 -6.70
CA MET A 751 25.31 22.57 -7.06
C MET A 751 25.21 23.93 -6.38
N GLY A 752 26.31 24.38 -5.79
CA GLY A 752 26.38 25.63 -5.03
C GLY A 752 26.08 25.48 -3.54
N ASP A 753 25.64 24.31 -3.06
CA ASP A 753 25.44 24.06 -1.64
C ASP A 753 26.72 24.32 -0.86
N GLU A 754 26.58 25.06 0.24
CA GLU A 754 27.66 25.35 1.16
C GLU A 754 27.74 24.26 2.24
N ILE A 755 28.95 23.79 2.49
CA ILE A 755 29.25 22.77 3.48
C ILE A 755 30.30 23.27 4.47
N THR A 756 30.23 22.73 5.67
CA THR A 756 31.19 22.99 6.74
C THR A 756 31.83 21.67 7.18
N LEU A 757 33.15 21.59 7.09
CA LEU A 757 33.97 20.48 7.55
C LEU A 757 34.54 20.81 8.92
N LYS A 758 34.30 19.92 9.90
CA LYS A 758 34.78 20.06 11.28
C LYS A 758 35.57 18.84 11.73
N TYR A 759 36.49 19.07 12.65
CA TYR A 759 37.20 18.01 13.34
C TYR A 759 36.33 17.49 14.50
N VAL A 760 36.03 16.19 14.53
CA VAL A 760 35.07 15.61 15.52
C VAL A 760 35.73 14.55 16.42
N ILE A 761 36.92 14.05 16.06
CA ILE A 761 37.55 12.91 16.75
C ILE A 761 38.75 13.36 17.58
N THR A 762 38.55 13.64 18.88
CA THR A 762 39.65 14.02 19.79
C THR A 762 40.43 12.80 20.27
N PRO A 763 41.78 12.77 20.16
CA PRO A 763 42.61 11.70 20.75
C PRO A 763 42.47 11.67 22.28
N SER A 764 42.54 10.49 22.90
CA SER A 764 42.29 10.31 24.34
C SER A 764 43.34 10.96 25.26
N LYS A 765 44.55 11.25 24.74
CA LYS A 765 45.57 12.10 25.39
C LYS A 765 46.45 12.81 24.34
N PRO A 766 46.95 14.03 24.61
CA PRO A 766 48.04 14.61 23.83
C PRO A 766 49.31 13.79 24.05
N SER A 767 49.94 13.34 22.97
CA SER A 767 51.24 12.65 23.04
C SER A 767 52.26 13.57 23.71
N LYS A 768 52.88 13.11 24.79
CA LYS A 768 54.06 13.74 25.41
C LYS A 768 55.25 13.68 24.44
N LYS A 769 55.25 14.57 23.44
CA LYS A 769 56.39 15.03 22.64
C LYS A 769 55.82 15.98 21.58
N THR A 770 55.64 17.23 21.99
CA THR A 770 55.71 18.49 21.23
C THR A 770 54.79 19.48 21.94
N LEU A 771 55.36 20.30 22.81
CA LEU A 771 54.69 21.36 23.54
C LEU A 771 54.58 22.60 22.63
N VAL A 772 53.97 22.44 21.46
CA VAL A 772 53.58 23.53 20.55
C VAL A 772 52.29 23.09 19.84
N ASN A 773 51.19 23.84 20.06
CA ASN A 773 49.89 23.76 19.39
C ASN A 773 48.93 22.61 19.75
N ILE A 774 48.54 22.50 21.03
CA ILE A 774 47.34 21.72 21.41
C ILE A 774 46.03 22.55 21.31
N ASP A 775 46.12 23.87 21.18
CA ASP A 775 44.95 24.77 21.08
C ASP A 775 44.32 24.89 19.66
N LEU A 776 44.77 24.11 18.66
CA LEU A 776 44.34 24.30 17.24
C LEU A 776 43.42 23.21 16.67
N ALA A 777 43.22 22.07 17.35
CA ALA A 777 42.49 20.93 16.79
C ALA A 777 40.96 21.00 17.00
N SER A 778 40.47 21.68 18.05
CA SER A 778 39.02 21.86 18.31
C SER A 778 38.38 22.95 17.45
N ASP A 779 39.18 23.92 16.97
CA ASP A 779 38.71 25.10 16.24
C ASP A 779 38.83 24.95 14.71
N PHE A 780 39.15 23.74 14.24
CA PHE A 780 39.23 23.49 12.80
C PHE A 780 37.83 23.53 12.18
N GLU A 781 37.58 24.59 11.42
CA GLU A 781 36.44 24.73 10.53
C GLU A 781 36.91 25.09 9.11
N LEU A 782 36.46 24.31 8.12
CA LEU A 782 36.69 24.58 6.70
C LEU A 782 35.33 24.73 6.01
N LYS A 783 35.13 25.84 5.30
CA LYS A 783 33.92 26.08 4.49
C LYS A 783 34.24 25.84 3.02
N ALA A 784 33.37 25.10 2.36
CA ALA A 784 33.52 24.76 0.95
C ALA A 784 32.16 24.73 0.25
N LYS A 785 32.17 24.76 -1.08
CA LYS A 785 30.98 24.67 -1.92
C LYS A 785 31.02 23.45 -2.82
N VAL A 786 29.85 22.88 -3.05
CA VAL A 786 29.64 21.80 -4.02
C VAL A 786 29.70 22.39 -5.43
N VAL A 787 30.70 21.96 -6.22
CA VAL A 787 30.87 22.42 -7.61
C VAL A 787 30.20 21.47 -8.60
N LYS A 788 30.36 20.17 -8.36
CA LYS A 788 29.84 19.10 -9.22
C LYS A 788 29.62 17.85 -8.39
N PHE A 789 28.69 17.01 -8.78
CA PHE A 789 28.54 15.68 -8.19
C PHE A 789 28.07 14.68 -9.25
N ASP A 790 28.22 13.40 -8.91
CA ASP A 790 27.73 12.25 -9.67
C ASP A 790 27.11 11.28 -8.68
N HIS A 791 25.78 11.24 -8.65
CA HIS A 791 25.02 10.43 -7.69
C HIS A 791 25.01 8.94 -8.03
N ILE A 792 25.26 8.55 -9.30
CA ILE A 792 25.42 7.14 -9.67
C ILE A 792 26.75 6.62 -9.11
N LYS A 793 27.83 7.36 -9.33
CA LYS A 793 29.17 6.99 -8.84
C LYS A 793 29.39 7.32 -7.37
N GLY A 794 28.55 8.16 -6.78
CA GLY A 794 28.65 8.62 -5.40
C GLY A 794 29.76 9.65 -5.17
N LEU A 795 30.11 10.44 -6.18
CA LEU A 795 31.24 11.38 -6.16
C LEU A 795 30.76 12.83 -5.99
N ILE A 796 31.47 13.62 -5.20
CA ILE A 796 31.19 15.06 -5.00
C ILE A 796 32.50 15.84 -5.11
N LEU A 797 32.53 16.86 -5.95
CA LEU A 797 33.62 17.82 -6.07
C LEU A 797 33.36 19.02 -5.18
N LEU A 798 34.22 19.20 -4.19
CA LEU A 798 34.20 20.34 -3.29
C LEU A 798 35.26 21.34 -3.70
N LYS A 799 34.91 22.63 -3.63
CA LYS A 799 35.85 23.73 -3.77
C LYS A 799 35.86 24.57 -2.50
N ARG A 800 37.04 24.81 -1.96
CA ARG A 800 37.24 25.63 -0.78
C ARG A 800 36.75 27.07 -1.04
N ASN A 801 36.08 27.64 -0.04
CA ASN A 801 35.68 29.06 -0.10
C ASN A 801 36.89 29.98 0.12
N VAL A 802 36.91 31.13 -0.55
CA VAL A 802 38.02 32.10 -0.52
C VAL A 802 38.27 32.66 0.89
N ASP A 803 37.21 32.79 1.69
CA ASP A 803 37.22 33.27 3.08
C ASP A 803 37.56 32.18 4.10
N SER A 804 37.75 30.92 3.67
CA SER A 804 38.07 29.82 4.60
C SER A 804 39.56 29.81 4.96
N ARG A 805 39.85 29.84 6.26
CA ARG A 805 41.22 29.95 6.80
C ARG A 805 42.04 28.65 6.69
N ASN A 806 41.37 27.50 6.65
CA ASN A 806 42.01 26.19 6.69
C ASN A 806 42.13 25.56 5.30
N ASP A 807 43.10 24.68 5.09
CA ASP A 807 43.20 23.83 3.89
C ASP A 807 42.45 22.50 4.09
N PHE A 808 42.15 21.81 2.98
CA PHE A 808 41.63 20.45 3.05
C PHE A 808 42.61 19.52 3.81
N PRO A 809 42.13 18.67 4.74
CA PRO A 809 42.99 17.80 5.52
C PRO A 809 43.66 16.75 4.63
N SER A 810 44.81 16.23 5.06
CA SER A 810 45.48 15.15 4.32
C SER A 810 44.66 13.85 4.33
N GLU A 811 44.83 13.02 3.30
CA GLU A 811 44.08 11.76 3.14
C GLU A 811 44.22 10.82 4.35
N ALA A 812 45.42 10.74 4.95
CA ALA A 812 45.66 9.95 6.15
C ALA A 812 44.85 10.42 7.39
N LYS A 813 44.43 11.69 7.43
CA LYS A 813 43.68 12.30 8.54
C LYS A 813 42.21 12.53 8.21
N ALA A 814 41.78 12.37 6.95
CA ALA A 814 40.44 12.70 6.46
C ALA A 814 39.33 12.05 7.30
N TRP A 815 39.50 10.78 7.67
CA TRP A 815 38.54 10.01 8.47
C TRP A 815 38.18 10.61 9.83
N ARG A 816 39.00 11.54 10.37
CA ARG A 816 38.78 12.27 11.63
C ARG A 816 37.85 13.47 11.50
N TYR A 817 37.54 13.85 10.27
CA TYR A 817 36.71 15.00 9.94
C TYR A 817 35.34 14.54 9.48
N ARG A 818 34.33 15.33 9.85
CA ARG A 818 32.95 15.19 9.42
C ARG A 818 32.52 16.48 8.76
N TRP A 819 31.67 16.40 7.76
CA TRP A 819 31.11 17.56 7.08
C TRP A 819 29.59 17.50 7.08
N HIS A 820 28.98 18.68 6.99
CA HIS A 820 27.54 18.87 6.89
C HIS A 820 27.20 20.06 6.01
N PHE A 821 25.95 20.14 5.57
CA PHE A 821 25.42 21.31 4.87
C PHE A 821 25.22 22.47 5.85
N SER A 822 25.61 23.67 5.44
CA SER A 822 25.58 24.88 6.26
C SER A 822 24.89 26.07 5.59
N SER A 823 24.27 25.86 4.43
CA SER A 823 23.50 26.90 3.73
C SER A 823 22.24 27.32 4.50
N GLU A 824 21.85 28.59 4.40
CA GLU A 824 20.61 29.08 5.02
C GLU A 824 19.36 28.40 4.44
N GLU A 825 19.37 28.07 3.15
CA GLU A 825 18.29 27.36 2.47
C GLU A 825 18.07 25.96 3.07
N TYR A 826 19.15 25.24 3.40
CA TYR A 826 19.09 23.90 3.99
C TYR A 826 18.31 23.89 5.31
N ALA A 827 18.52 24.92 6.15
CA ALA A 827 17.87 25.06 7.45
C ALA A 827 16.36 25.38 7.37
N LYS A 828 15.89 25.92 6.24
CA LYS A 828 14.48 26.28 6.01
C LYS A 828 13.72 25.25 5.17
N THR A 829 14.41 24.23 4.69
CA THR A 829 13.83 23.21 3.79
C THR A 829 13.03 22.19 4.61
N ASP A 830 11.73 22.13 4.38
CA ASP A 830 10.88 21.04 4.88
C ASP A 830 11.12 19.77 4.06
N ARG A 831 11.53 18.70 4.74
CA ARG A 831 11.89 17.41 4.14
C ARG A 831 10.86 16.32 4.36
N PHE A 832 9.82 16.59 5.15
CA PHE A 832 8.89 15.56 5.60
C PHE A 832 7.51 15.69 4.96
N SER A 833 7.11 16.89 4.51
CA SER A 833 5.85 17.08 3.78
C SER A 833 5.94 16.60 2.34
N PHE A 834 5.04 15.68 1.95
CA PHE A 834 4.87 15.25 0.55
C PHE A 834 6.16 14.76 -0.14
N VAL A 835 7.11 14.19 0.62
CA VAL A 835 8.34 13.60 0.06
C VAL A 835 8.32 12.09 0.21
N VAL A 836 8.60 11.39 -0.88
CA VAL A 836 8.75 9.94 -0.94
C VAL A 836 10.17 9.59 -1.42
N SER A 837 10.85 8.75 -0.66
CA SER A 837 12.13 8.17 -1.06
C SER A 837 11.93 6.81 -1.71
N THR A 838 12.51 6.63 -2.88
CA THR A 838 12.60 5.34 -3.58
C THR A 838 14.01 4.79 -3.43
N VAL A 839 14.14 3.66 -2.73
CA VAL A 839 15.43 3.00 -2.51
C VAL A 839 15.59 1.86 -3.51
N ILE A 840 16.63 1.93 -4.34
CA ILE A 840 16.85 1.02 -5.47
C ILE A 840 18.26 0.42 -5.38
N ASN A 841 18.39 -0.86 -5.74
CA ASN A 841 19.70 -1.51 -5.89
C ASN A 841 20.45 -0.96 -7.12
N ARG A 842 21.62 -0.37 -6.89
CA ARG A 842 22.49 0.22 -7.93
C ARG A 842 22.93 -0.77 -9.00
N GLN A 843 22.98 -2.07 -8.69
CA GLN A 843 23.30 -3.11 -9.65
C GLN A 843 22.36 -3.12 -10.87
N LEU A 844 21.13 -2.59 -10.73
CA LEU A 844 20.19 -2.49 -11.86
C LEU A 844 20.68 -1.56 -12.98
N ILE A 845 21.50 -0.56 -12.65
CA ILE A 845 22.01 0.43 -13.62
C ILE A 845 23.50 0.23 -13.97
N GLU A 846 24.24 -0.63 -13.25
CA GLU A 846 25.67 -0.89 -13.48
C GLU A 846 25.95 -1.93 -14.60
N SER A 847 25.01 -2.18 -15.51
CA SER A 847 25.20 -3.14 -16.60
C SER A 847 26.16 -2.61 -17.67
N ASP A 848 27.16 -3.40 -18.05
CA ASP A 848 28.12 -3.06 -19.13
C ASP A 848 27.47 -2.88 -20.52
N ARG A 849 26.19 -3.24 -20.66
CA ARG A 849 25.46 -3.24 -21.94
C ARG A 849 24.60 -1.98 -22.18
N VAL A 850 24.43 -1.11 -21.18
CA VAL A 850 23.51 0.03 -21.23
C VAL A 850 24.16 1.27 -20.62
N ASP A 851 23.86 2.45 -21.18
CA ASP A 851 24.26 3.72 -20.58
C ASP A 851 23.50 3.95 -19.25
N PRO A 852 24.21 3.97 -18.10
CA PRO A 852 23.57 4.05 -16.78
C PRO A 852 22.74 5.32 -16.60
N TYR A 853 23.16 6.46 -17.17
CA TYR A 853 22.46 7.74 -17.00
C TYR A 853 21.17 7.80 -17.81
N LYS A 854 21.16 7.22 -19.03
CA LYS A 854 19.94 7.11 -19.83
C LYS A 854 18.93 6.18 -19.16
N LEU A 855 19.41 5.05 -18.64
CA LEU A 855 18.55 4.10 -17.93
C LEU A 855 17.96 4.72 -16.66
N GLU A 856 18.78 5.41 -15.88
CA GLU A 856 18.33 6.14 -14.70
C GLU A 856 17.28 7.21 -15.04
N SER A 857 17.51 7.99 -16.10
CA SER A 857 16.55 8.99 -16.57
C SER A 857 15.22 8.35 -16.98
N TRP A 858 15.25 7.18 -17.61
CA TRP A 858 14.05 6.42 -17.94
C TRP A 858 13.34 5.92 -16.67
N VAL A 859 14.06 5.29 -15.73
CA VAL A 859 13.51 4.84 -14.43
C VAL A 859 12.82 6.00 -13.71
N LYS A 860 13.48 7.15 -13.62
CA LYS A 860 12.92 8.36 -13.00
C LYS A 860 11.63 8.81 -13.70
N THR A 861 11.60 8.76 -15.03
CA THR A 861 10.42 9.16 -15.82
C THR A 861 9.25 8.22 -15.58
N GLU A 862 9.47 6.90 -15.57
CA GLU A 862 8.41 5.92 -15.32
C GLU A 862 7.86 6.03 -13.89
N ILE A 863 8.73 6.23 -12.88
CA ILE A 863 8.25 6.41 -11.50
C ILE A 863 7.45 7.71 -11.36
N LEU A 864 7.93 8.81 -11.96
CA LEU A 864 7.23 10.10 -11.92
C LEU A 864 5.88 10.07 -12.62
N ALA A 865 5.73 9.27 -13.69
CA ALA A 865 4.45 9.10 -14.37
C ALA A 865 3.38 8.43 -13.48
N GLU A 866 3.82 7.66 -12.49
CA GLU A 866 2.95 6.91 -11.58
C GLU A 866 2.61 7.69 -10.29
N LEU A 867 3.45 8.66 -9.91
CA LEU A 867 3.32 9.47 -8.72
C LEU A 867 2.34 10.64 -8.87
N PRO A 868 1.54 10.96 -7.84
CA PRO A 868 0.77 12.20 -7.77
C PRO A 868 1.64 13.45 -7.91
N VAL A 869 1.14 14.46 -8.62
CA VAL A 869 1.87 15.71 -8.96
C VAL A 869 2.33 16.51 -7.74
N HIS A 870 1.63 16.42 -6.62
CA HIS A 870 1.98 17.14 -5.40
C HIS A 870 3.10 16.46 -4.58
N LEU A 871 3.48 15.22 -4.92
CA LEU A 871 4.56 14.49 -4.25
C LEU A 871 5.91 14.78 -4.91
N SER A 872 6.93 14.93 -4.06
CA SER A 872 8.33 14.99 -4.46
C SER A 872 8.97 13.61 -4.30
N MET A 873 9.74 13.19 -5.29
CA MET A 873 10.46 11.92 -5.24
C MET A 873 11.96 12.14 -5.10
N ILE A 874 12.58 11.34 -4.23
CA ILE A 874 14.03 11.22 -4.09
C ILE A 874 14.41 9.77 -4.37
N ILE A 875 15.44 9.56 -5.19
CA ILE A 875 15.93 8.20 -5.50
C ILE A 875 17.25 7.99 -4.77
N HIS A 876 17.34 6.88 -4.03
CA HIS A 876 18.55 6.44 -3.34
C HIS A 876 19.08 5.18 -4.01
N TRP A 877 20.23 5.30 -4.67
CA TRP A 877 20.92 4.19 -5.30
C TRP A 877 21.90 3.54 -4.32
N LEU A 878 21.53 2.39 -3.75
CA LEU A 878 22.34 1.69 -2.76
C LEU A 878 23.14 0.55 -3.40
N SER A 879 24.36 0.30 -2.92
CA SER A 879 25.10 -0.91 -3.32
C SER A 879 24.36 -2.18 -2.86
N PRO A 880 24.60 -3.35 -3.47
CA PRO A 880 23.88 -4.58 -3.13
C PRO A 880 23.92 -4.97 -1.64
N GLU A 881 25.03 -4.71 -0.95
CA GLU A 881 25.16 -4.98 0.49
C GLU A 881 24.30 -4.04 1.33
N HIS A 882 24.36 -2.73 1.06
CA HIS A 882 23.54 -1.74 1.76
C HIS A 882 22.06 -1.92 1.47
N PHE A 883 21.69 -2.26 0.24
CA PHE A 883 20.32 -2.56 -0.15
C PHE A 883 19.76 -3.76 0.63
N ARG A 884 20.53 -4.85 0.77
CA ARG A 884 20.12 -6.02 1.58
C ARG A 884 19.95 -5.69 3.07
N ASN A 885 20.84 -4.86 3.61
CA ASN A 885 20.73 -4.40 4.99
C ASN A 885 19.49 -3.52 5.19
N PHE A 886 19.24 -2.58 4.27
CA PHE A 886 18.05 -1.75 4.25
C PHE A 886 16.78 -2.59 4.16
N ALA A 887 16.73 -3.55 3.24
CA ALA A 887 15.61 -4.49 3.07
C ALA A 887 15.27 -5.24 4.37
N SER A 888 16.30 -5.73 5.07
CA SER A 888 16.14 -6.43 6.34
C SER A 888 15.61 -5.51 7.45
N THR A 889 16.13 -4.28 7.53
CA THR A 889 15.65 -3.25 8.45
C THR A 889 14.21 -2.83 8.14
N TYR A 890 13.87 -2.64 6.86
CA TYR A 890 12.52 -2.30 6.41
C TYR A 890 11.51 -3.39 6.77
N LYS A 891 11.84 -4.68 6.54
CA LYS A 891 10.98 -5.81 6.94
C LYS A 891 10.70 -5.80 8.44
N ARG A 892 11.72 -5.64 9.28
CA ARG A 892 11.55 -5.56 10.74
C ARG A 892 10.71 -4.35 11.14
N TRP A 893 10.98 -3.19 10.54
CA TRP A 893 10.24 -1.96 10.80
C TRP A 893 8.74 -2.12 10.47
N GLN A 894 8.39 -2.60 9.28
CA GLN A 894 6.99 -2.80 8.89
C GLN A 894 6.28 -3.86 9.73
N ASN A 895 6.94 -5.00 9.99
CA ASN A 895 6.35 -6.07 10.81
C ASN A 895 6.06 -5.64 12.25
N ASN A 896 6.81 -4.66 12.77
CA ASN A 896 6.57 -4.09 14.10
C ASN A 896 5.52 -2.96 14.10
N GLY A 897 4.85 -2.70 12.98
CA GLY A 897 3.86 -1.64 12.83
C GLY A 897 4.45 -0.27 12.50
N ALA A 898 5.65 -0.23 11.91
CA ALA A 898 6.41 0.96 11.54
C ALA A 898 6.68 1.95 12.71
N PRO A 899 7.11 1.49 13.91
CA PRO A 899 7.37 2.37 15.03
C PRO A 899 8.64 3.19 14.78
N LEU A 900 8.69 4.40 15.32
CA LEU A 900 9.84 5.30 15.32
C LEU A 900 10.89 4.92 16.40
N GLY A 901 11.33 3.67 16.35
CA GLY A 901 12.46 3.15 17.14
C GLY A 901 13.77 3.10 16.35
N ASP A 902 14.74 2.33 16.83
CA ASP A 902 16.09 2.22 16.23
C ASP A 902 16.06 1.88 14.73
N GLU A 903 15.16 1.00 14.30
CA GLU A 903 15.03 0.66 12.87
C GLU A 903 14.56 1.86 12.03
N ALA A 904 13.66 2.71 12.55
CA ALA A 904 13.24 3.93 11.85
C ALA A 904 14.36 4.97 11.80
N TYR A 905 15.14 5.12 12.87
CA TYR A 905 16.33 5.99 12.86
C TYR A 905 17.39 5.49 11.88
N LYS A 906 17.57 4.18 11.74
CA LYS A 906 18.45 3.61 10.72
C LYS A 906 17.94 3.85 9.30
N ILE A 907 16.61 3.82 9.09
CA ILE A 907 15.98 4.25 7.83
C ILE A 907 16.24 5.74 7.59
N LEU A 908 15.96 6.61 8.57
CA LEU A 908 16.23 8.06 8.51
C LEU A 908 17.69 8.36 8.14
N GLU A 909 18.64 7.65 8.76
CA GLU A 909 20.08 7.80 8.50
C GLU A 909 20.43 7.35 7.07
N THR A 910 19.90 6.20 6.63
CA THR A 910 20.12 5.69 5.27
C THR A 910 19.55 6.63 4.22
N LEU A 911 18.40 7.25 4.49
CA LEU A 911 17.74 8.24 3.63
C LEU A 911 18.35 9.65 3.75
N THR A 912 19.39 9.84 4.56
CA THR A 912 20.08 11.12 4.78
C THR A 912 19.21 12.21 5.40
N LEU A 913 18.19 11.83 6.17
CA LEU A 913 17.24 12.74 6.81
C LEU A 913 17.69 13.17 8.22
N GLY A 914 18.36 12.28 8.93
CA GLY A 914 18.88 12.53 10.27
C GLY A 914 19.19 11.23 11.02
N ARG A 915 19.66 11.36 12.25
CA ARG A 915 20.13 10.27 13.11
C ARG A 915 19.56 10.38 14.52
N LEU A 916 19.62 9.28 15.26
CA LEU A 916 19.20 9.25 16.67
C LEU A 916 20.05 10.25 17.50
N PRO A 917 19.43 11.14 18.30
CA PRO A 917 20.17 12.11 19.11
C PRO A 917 21.12 11.45 20.10
N SER A 918 22.42 11.69 19.95
CA SER A 918 23.45 11.11 20.82
C SER A 918 23.57 11.84 22.17
N ALA A 919 23.70 11.10 23.28
CA ALA A 919 23.92 11.68 24.62
C ALA A 919 25.39 12.04 24.90
N SER A 920 26.29 11.54 24.05
CA SER A 920 27.74 11.73 24.14
C SER A 920 28.25 11.99 22.72
N THR A 921 29.05 13.04 22.52
CA THR A 921 30.00 13.09 21.38
C THR A 921 31.10 12.06 21.64
N GLY A 922 30.76 10.78 21.61
CA GLY A 922 31.60 9.68 22.07
C GLY A 922 32.17 8.87 20.91
N THR A 923 33.50 8.86 20.80
CA THR A 923 34.32 7.94 19.99
C THR A 923 33.72 7.54 18.64
N GLY A 924 34.07 8.31 17.61
CA GLY A 924 33.78 8.00 16.22
C GLY A 924 33.91 6.53 15.79
N SER A 925 33.26 6.28 14.66
CA SER A 925 33.32 5.10 13.78
C SER A 925 34.53 4.19 14.01
N MET A 926 34.27 2.99 14.55
CA MET A 926 35.30 1.96 14.71
C MET A 926 35.73 1.39 13.33
N ARG A 927 37.03 1.16 13.10
CA ARG A 927 37.66 0.80 11.81
C ARG A 927 38.50 -0.48 11.90
N ILE A 928 38.70 -1.16 10.79
CA ILE A 928 39.69 -2.24 10.72
C ILE A 928 41.10 -1.64 10.68
N ALA A 929 42.02 -2.16 11.48
CA ALA A 929 43.41 -1.71 11.52
C ALA A 929 44.12 -1.96 10.18
N THR A 930 44.76 -0.93 9.63
CA THR A 930 45.71 -1.10 8.51
C THR A 930 46.91 -1.96 8.95
N LYS A 931 47.69 -2.51 8.00
CA LYS A 931 48.88 -3.31 8.32
C LYS A 931 49.84 -2.59 9.28
N GLN A 932 49.99 -1.27 9.12
CA GLN A 932 50.84 -0.45 9.98
C GLN A 932 50.20 -0.19 11.35
N GLN A 933 48.92 0.16 11.42
CA GLN A 933 48.20 0.31 12.69
C GLN A 933 48.11 -1.02 13.46
N ARG A 934 48.04 -2.15 12.76
CA ARG A 934 48.16 -3.47 13.37
C ARG A 934 49.51 -3.61 14.06
N ILE A 935 50.61 -3.31 13.38
CA ILE A 935 51.96 -3.34 13.99
C ILE A 935 52.03 -2.38 15.20
N GLU A 936 51.38 -1.22 15.13
CA GLU A 936 51.31 -0.29 16.26
C GLU A 936 50.46 -0.81 17.43
N VAL A 937 49.42 -1.62 17.16
CA VAL A 937 48.59 -2.24 18.21
C VAL A 937 49.28 -3.47 18.81
N ILE A 938 49.83 -4.37 17.98
CA ILE A 938 50.30 -5.69 18.46
C ILE A 938 51.83 -5.89 18.42
N GLY A 939 52.59 -4.88 18.02
CA GLY A 939 54.03 -4.97 17.77
C GLY A 939 54.36 -5.80 16.53
N GLU A 940 55.59 -5.72 16.01
CA GLU A 940 56.04 -6.54 14.87
C GLU A 940 56.02 -8.06 15.19
N SER A 941 56.18 -8.42 16.47
CA SER A 941 56.13 -9.80 16.98
C SER A 941 54.70 -10.33 17.23
N GLY A 942 53.68 -9.46 17.23
CA GLY A 942 52.28 -9.83 17.48
C GLY A 942 51.94 -10.19 18.93
N THR A 943 52.83 -9.88 19.88
CA THR A 943 52.71 -10.24 21.31
C THR A 943 52.33 -9.08 22.21
N GLU A 944 52.33 -7.85 21.69
CA GLU A 944 51.97 -6.65 22.43
C GLU A 944 50.47 -6.34 22.23
N TRP A 945 49.89 -5.50 23.08
CA TRP A 945 48.51 -5.04 22.91
C TRP A 945 48.35 -3.60 23.41
N ASN A 946 48.50 -2.65 22.49
CA ASN A 946 48.44 -1.23 22.77
C ASN A 946 47.00 -0.71 22.65
N THR A 947 46.27 -0.79 23.76
CA THR A 947 44.87 -0.33 23.87
C THR A 947 44.72 1.17 23.59
N GLU A 948 45.76 1.98 23.83
CA GLU A 948 45.71 3.42 23.51
C GLU A 948 45.72 3.67 22.00
N VAL A 949 46.43 2.87 21.20
CA VAL A 949 46.40 2.94 19.73
C VAL A 949 45.03 2.54 19.20
N ILE A 950 44.39 1.53 19.81
CA ILE A 950 43.02 1.10 19.48
C ILE A 950 42.03 2.23 19.74
N ILE A 951 42.09 2.86 20.92
CA ILE A 951 41.17 3.94 21.30
C ILE A 951 41.42 5.19 20.44
N ASN A 952 42.68 5.58 20.21
CA ASN A 952 43.04 6.78 19.44
C ASN A 952 42.78 6.66 17.93
N ASN A 953 42.83 5.44 17.38
CA ASN A 953 42.53 5.16 15.98
C ASN A 953 41.12 4.59 15.78
N GLN A 954 40.35 4.44 16.86
CA GLN A 954 39.02 3.82 16.88
C GLN A 954 39.03 2.50 16.11
N LEU A 955 39.83 1.53 16.55
CA LEU A 955 39.96 0.25 15.83
C LEU A 955 38.92 -0.77 16.34
N LEU A 956 38.02 -1.22 15.46
CA LEU A 956 37.04 -2.28 15.74
C LEU A 956 37.70 -3.66 15.76
N TYR A 957 38.63 -3.87 14.81
CA TYR A 957 39.21 -5.17 14.54
C TYR A 957 40.67 -5.02 14.10
N VAL A 958 41.54 -5.84 14.68
CA VAL A 958 42.96 -5.90 14.37
C VAL A 958 43.23 -7.29 13.80
N PRO A 959 43.49 -7.45 12.49
CA PRO A 959 43.64 -8.77 11.88
C PRO A 959 44.79 -9.57 12.52
N TYR A 960 44.59 -10.85 12.83
CA TYR A 960 45.69 -11.76 13.20
C TYR A 960 46.46 -12.21 11.94
N ALA A 961 47.75 -12.52 12.09
CA ALA A 961 48.67 -12.76 10.97
C ALA A 961 48.11 -13.77 9.95
N GLU A 962 48.24 -13.45 8.66
CA GLU A 962 48.05 -14.39 7.55
C GLU A 962 48.99 -15.60 7.79
N LYS A 963 48.44 -16.73 8.24
CA LYS A 963 49.03 -18.02 7.89
C LYS A 963 48.54 -18.31 6.49
N GLU A 964 49.46 -18.37 5.53
CA GLU A 964 49.22 -19.00 4.23
C GLU A 964 48.66 -20.40 4.46
N ILE A 965 47.34 -20.56 4.36
CA ILE A 965 46.73 -21.87 4.19
C ILE A 965 46.81 -22.14 2.70
N LYS A 966 47.81 -22.93 2.30
CA LYS A 966 47.80 -23.60 0.99
C LYS A 966 46.49 -24.38 0.89
N MET A 967 45.57 -23.95 0.02
CA MET A 967 44.43 -24.76 -0.38
C MET A 967 44.95 -26.02 -1.06
N ASN A 968 44.88 -27.15 -0.36
CA ASN A 968 44.88 -28.45 -1.03
C ASN A 968 43.47 -28.68 -1.58
N THR A 969 43.34 -28.56 -2.89
CA THR A 969 42.19 -29.03 -3.66
C THR A 969 42.08 -30.54 -3.52
N HIS A 970 41.09 -31.02 -2.78
CA HIS A 970 40.48 -32.31 -3.04
C HIS A 970 38.96 -32.15 -2.96
N LEU A 971 38.33 -32.25 -4.12
CA LEU A 971 36.90 -32.44 -4.31
C LEU A 971 36.46 -33.71 -3.57
N ASN A 972 35.35 -33.60 -2.82
CA ASN A 972 34.38 -34.68 -2.75
C ASN A 972 32.98 -34.08 -2.56
N ASN A 973 32.10 -34.44 -3.50
CA ASN A 973 30.66 -34.30 -3.39
C ASN A 973 30.18 -35.10 -2.18
N ASP A 974 29.33 -34.49 -1.33
CA ASP A 974 28.04 -35.08 -0.98
C ASP A 974 27.21 -34.13 -0.11
N ASN A 975 25.91 -34.18 -0.36
CA ASN A 975 24.83 -33.42 0.26
C ASN A 975 24.76 -33.58 1.79
N ASN A 976 24.52 -32.48 2.51
CA ASN A 976 23.40 -32.38 3.45
C ASN A 976 23.22 -30.98 4.03
N GLU A 977 21.97 -30.55 4.03
CA GLU A 977 21.42 -29.42 4.76
C GLU A 977 21.69 -29.55 6.28
N ASN A 978 22.19 -28.49 6.92
CA ASN A 978 21.74 -28.03 8.24
C ASN A 978 22.51 -26.79 8.73
N ILE A 979 21.74 -25.74 9.02
CA ILE A 979 21.84 -24.81 10.17
C ILE A 979 23.25 -24.30 10.55
N LEU A 980 23.55 -23.05 10.20
CA LEU A 980 24.58 -22.24 10.86
C LEU A 980 23.98 -20.94 11.38
N THR A 981 23.54 -20.98 12.64
CA THR A 981 23.44 -19.83 13.54
C THR A 981 24.84 -19.50 14.06
N GLU A 982 25.47 -18.44 13.55
CA GLU A 982 26.71 -17.89 14.15
C GLU A 982 26.36 -16.77 15.13
N ASN A 983 26.30 -17.15 16.42
CA ASN A 983 26.38 -16.25 17.55
C ASN A 983 27.84 -15.84 17.76
N PHE A 984 28.20 -14.59 17.48
CA PHE A 984 29.46 -13.99 17.92
C PHE A 984 29.36 -13.62 19.41
N GLN A 985 29.73 -14.55 20.30
CA GLN A 985 30.00 -14.25 21.71
C GLN A 985 31.47 -13.89 21.91
N ILE A 986 31.70 -12.66 22.37
CA ILE A 986 32.99 -12.18 22.88
C ILE A 986 33.22 -12.82 24.26
N GLN A 987 34.14 -13.80 24.35
CA GLN A 987 34.62 -14.32 25.63
C GLN A 987 35.80 -13.50 26.15
N SER A 988 35.60 -12.78 27.25
CA SER A 988 36.67 -12.25 28.09
C SER A 988 37.37 -13.40 28.83
N LYS A 989 38.69 -13.56 28.64
CA LYS A 989 39.51 -14.48 29.45
C LYS A 989 39.63 -13.95 30.88
N GLY A 990 39.00 -14.64 31.82
CA GLY A 990 39.29 -14.56 33.26
C GLY A 990 40.36 -15.59 33.64
N ASP A 991 41.39 -15.10 34.32
CA ASP A 991 42.62 -15.80 34.65
C ASP A 991 42.42 -16.85 35.76
N LYS A 992 43.08 -18.01 35.61
CA LYS A 992 43.06 -19.13 36.57
C LYS A 992 44.09 -18.91 37.67
N ARG A 993 43.70 -19.08 38.95
CA ARG A 993 44.60 -19.65 39.96
C ARG A 993 43.90 -20.71 40.83
N LYS A 994 44.57 -21.87 40.86
CA LYS A 994 44.44 -23.05 41.75
C LYS A 994 44.50 -22.61 43.22
N ASN A 995 43.90 -23.25 44.23
CA ASN A 995 43.50 -24.63 44.50
C ASN A 995 42.11 -24.65 45.16
#